data_AF-A0A536WX50-F1
#
_entry.id   AF-A0A536WX50-F1
#
_cell.length_a   1.000
_cell.length_b   1.000
_cell.length_c   1.000
_cell.angle_alpha   90.00
_cell.angle_beta   90.00
_cell.angle_gamma   90.00
#
_symmetry.space_group_name_H-M   'P 1'
#
loop_
_entity.id
_entity.type
_entity.pdbx_description
1 polymer ?
#
loop_
_entity_poly.entity_id
_entity_poly.type
_entity_poly.pdbx_seq_one_letter_code
_entity_poly.pdbx_strand_id
1 'polypeptide(L)'
;MVIRGARQNNLKNLSLAIPTGELVVVTGVSGSGKSSLVFDTLYAEGQRRYVETFSPYARQFLDRMDKPQVDAVEGIPPAIAIDQTNPVRTSRSTVGTMTELNDHLKLLFARAAKLHCRGCGRPVVRDTPQSIYRALAERPDERLLITFPVTVPKNFSEAEVLQLLEAQGYTKLHSKAKGRIEVIQDRVRISSTEKARVMDALESAMRVGQGRVNIYPEADPKMVTVTISQPLRFSADLHCADCDIHYSEATPAAFSFNSPLGACETCRGFGRVIGVDFGLVVPDEAKTLREGAVRPWQSPSFKECQDDLEKYAKKRKIPLDVPFRDLTAAQKTWVLEGEPEWESWRKSWPGTWYGVRRFFKWLETKAYKMHIRVLLSKYRAYTECGACRGTRLKPDALLWKLDGRNIHELMLLSVADVKAFFERLALPAPLDEAADLLLTEVRTRLGYLCEVGLGYLTLDRQSRTLSGGEVQRINLTTALGTSLVNTLFVLDEPSIGLHPRDMGRVIDVMKRLRNAGNSLVVVEHDPQIMYAADRILDMGPGPGERGGEIVFFGPAEKLAAERTLTADYLAGRKKAVEERAPAPPRIFLTLEGAAAHNLKNIDVRFPLERLVCVTGVSGSGKSTLVQDVLYPALLKAKGRPTEAPGAHRALKGGHQVSDVVLVDQSPIGKTTRSNPASYVGAFDCIRELFAKTPAARERAYTAGTFSFNSGTGRCPACRGNGFEHVEMQFLSDVYLRCPDCDGRRYRAEVLEATLRGKSIADVLDMTISEAARFFGAHAEVIQRLKPLIDVGLDYLKLGQPVPTLSGGEAQRLKLAGHLADTEAGADAKLFLFDEPTTGLHFDDVAKLLRAFRQLLDAGHSLIVIEHNLDVIRGADWILDLGPEGGGAGGELVCQGTPAQVMAHESSHTGKALREYVEKIGTVPVFTPVREPAGRYLGNMIRIHNAREHNLKNI
;
A
#
# COMPACT_ATOMS: atom_id res chain seq x y z
N MET A 1 -0.91 20.54 27.65
CA MET A 1 -0.33 21.46 26.64
C MET A 1 -1.27 22.64 26.44
N VAL A 2 -0.76 23.83 26.17
CA VAL A 2 -1.57 25.05 25.99
C VAL A 2 -1.17 25.74 24.69
N ILE A 3 -2.16 26.08 23.88
CA ILE A 3 -2.02 26.86 22.65
C ILE A 3 -2.63 28.23 22.89
N ARG A 4 -1.95 29.30 22.47
CA ARG A 4 -2.45 30.67 22.54
C ARG A 4 -2.38 31.33 21.15
N GLY A 5 -3.49 31.96 20.78
CA GLY A 5 -3.61 32.78 19.58
C GLY A 5 -3.31 32.06 18.25
N ALA A 6 -3.83 30.85 18.05
CA ALA A 6 -3.69 30.13 16.79
C ALA A 6 -4.50 30.78 15.67
N ARG A 7 -3.82 31.11 14.57
CA ARG A 7 -4.33 31.83 13.39
C ARG A 7 -4.00 31.15 12.06
N GLN A 8 -3.49 29.91 12.11
CA GLN A 8 -3.14 29.14 10.92
C GLN A 8 -4.39 28.97 10.02
N ASN A 9 -4.26 29.25 8.73
CA ASN A 9 -5.34 29.20 7.75
C ASN A 9 -6.57 30.03 8.14
N ASN A 10 -7.66 29.38 8.59
CA ASN A 10 -8.92 30.01 8.95
C ASN A 10 -9.17 30.09 10.48
N LEU A 11 -8.22 29.69 11.32
CA LEU A 11 -8.36 29.74 12.78
C LEU A 11 -8.49 31.18 13.29
N LYS A 12 -9.44 31.43 14.20
CA LYS A 12 -9.82 32.76 14.67
C LYS A 12 -9.13 33.14 15.98
N ASN A 13 -7.80 33.21 15.98
CA ASN A 13 -7.00 33.57 17.16
C ASN A 13 -7.29 32.68 18.39
N LEU A 14 -7.36 31.37 18.15
CA LEU A 14 -7.83 30.39 19.13
C LEU A 14 -6.83 30.16 20.27
N SER A 15 -7.34 30.11 21.50
CA SER A 15 -6.56 29.68 22.67
C SER A 15 -7.23 28.50 23.34
N LEU A 16 -6.47 27.43 23.57
CA LEU A 16 -6.99 26.15 24.04
C LEU A 16 -5.96 25.44 24.93
N ALA A 17 -6.44 24.91 26.06
CA ALA A 17 -5.66 24.01 26.91
C ALA A 17 -6.11 22.56 26.66
N ILE A 18 -5.22 21.75 26.08
CA ILE A 18 -5.46 20.33 25.84
C ILE A 18 -4.76 19.52 26.95
N PRO A 19 -5.49 18.71 27.73
CA PRO A 19 -4.89 17.87 28.75
C PRO A 19 -4.00 16.80 28.13
N THR A 20 -2.87 16.52 28.78
CA THR A 20 -1.93 15.46 28.37
C THR A 20 -2.33 14.15 29.02
N GLY A 21 -2.11 13.03 28.32
CA GLY A 21 -2.48 11.69 28.79
C GLY A 21 -3.94 11.30 28.51
N GLU A 22 -4.69 12.15 27.79
CA GLU A 22 -6.07 11.89 27.37
C GLU A 22 -6.14 11.55 25.87
N LEU A 23 -7.21 10.86 25.47
CA LEU A 23 -7.68 10.70 24.10
C LEU A 23 -8.67 11.82 23.78
N VAL A 24 -8.23 12.80 23.00
CA VAL A 24 -9.03 13.95 22.58
C VAL A 24 -9.42 13.77 21.12
N VAL A 25 -10.72 13.75 20.84
CA VAL A 25 -11.26 13.71 19.47
C VAL A 25 -11.62 15.11 19.00
N VAL A 26 -11.16 15.51 17.82
CA VAL A 26 -11.47 16.76 17.14
C VAL A 26 -12.46 16.48 16.01
N THR A 27 -13.60 17.16 16.01
CA THR A 27 -14.67 16.94 15.04
C THR A 27 -15.22 18.26 14.50
N GLY A 28 -16.17 18.20 13.57
CA GLY A 28 -16.79 19.35 12.89
C GLY A 28 -16.77 19.25 11.36
N VAL A 29 -17.41 20.17 10.67
CA VAL A 29 -17.59 20.11 9.19
C VAL A 29 -16.28 20.14 8.39
N SER A 30 -16.31 19.67 7.14
CA SER A 30 -15.20 19.77 6.19
C SER A 30 -14.78 21.25 6.05
N GLY A 31 -13.50 21.56 6.23
CA GLY A 31 -13.00 22.95 6.21
C GLY A 31 -13.29 23.79 7.46
N SER A 32 -13.76 23.21 8.58
CA SER A 32 -13.97 23.96 9.83
C SER A 32 -12.68 24.41 10.53
N GLY A 33 -11.52 23.89 10.14
CA GLY A 33 -10.22 24.21 10.75
C GLY A 33 -9.58 23.08 11.57
N LYS A 34 -10.18 21.87 11.57
CA LYS A 34 -9.66 20.68 12.29
C LYS A 34 -8.18 20.40 11.95
N SER A 35 -7.88 20.19 10.67
CA SER A 35 -6.51 19.89 10.22
C SER A 35 -5.56 21.08 10.42
N SER A 36 -6.05 22.31 10.28
CA SER A 36 -5.29 23.53 10.57
C SER A 36 -4.81 23.57 12.02
N LEU A 37 -5.66 23.15 12.97
CA LEU A 37 -5.31 23.08 14.39
C LEU A 37 -4.44 21.87 14.72
N VAL A 38 -4.80 20.71 14.18
CA VAL A 38 -4.24 19.42 14.59
C VAL A 38 -2.91 19.12 13.88
N PHE A 39 -2.86 19.29 12.56
CA PHE A 39 -1.67 18.99 11.76
C PHE A 39 -0.80 20.23 11.54
N ASP A 40 -1.38 21.30 11.03
CA ASP A 40 -0.61 22.50 10.64
C ASP A 40 -0.15 23.34 11.84
N THR A 41 -0.73 23.10 13.03
CA THR A 41 -0.36 23.82 14.26
C THR A 41 0.25 22.89 15.29
N LEU A 42 -0.51 21.95 15.86
CA LEU A 42 -0.03 21.08 16.95
C LEU A 42 1.10 20.15 16.50
N TYR A 43 0.86 19.31 15.50
CA TYR A 43 1.89 18.40 15.00
C TYR A 43 3.10 19.16 14.46
N ALA A 44 2.87 20.21 13.64
CA ALA A 44 3.94 21.03 13.09
C ALA A 44 4.84 21.64 14.19
N GLU A 45 4.26 22.18 15.27
CA GLU A 45 5.05 22.71 16.40
C GLU A 45 5.77 21.62 17.19
N GLY A 46 5.11 20.49 17.49
CA GLY A 46 5.72 19.38 18.22
C GLY A 46 6.88 18.75 17.45
N GLN A 47 6.74 18.58 16.14
CA GLN A 47 7.79 18.10 15.25
C GLN A 47 8.91 19.14 15.14
N ARG A 48 8.60 20.40 14.82
CA ARG A 48 9.60 21.47 14.66
C ARG A 48 10.49 21.60 15.89
N ARG A 49 9.90 21.70 17.08
CA ARG A 49 10.66 21.84 18.34
C ARG A 49 11.55 20.65 18.62
N TYR A 50 11.10 19.43 18.28
CA TYR A 50 11.92 18.24 18.41
C TYR A 50 13.08 18.25 17.42
N VAL A 51 12.83 18.54 16.13
CA VAL A 51 13.88 18.57 15.11
C VAL A 51 14.87 19.73 15.32
N GLU A 52 14.46 20.84 15.93
CA GLU A 52 15.36 21.93 16.32
C GLU A 52 16.45 21.52 17.32
N THR A 53 16.23 20.46 18.08
CA THR A 53 17.26 19.90 18.98
C THR A 53 18.37 19.13 18.22
N PHE A 54 18.21 18.90 16.92
CA PHE A 54 19.20 18.22 16.08
C PHE A 54 20.37 19.16 15.74
N SER A 55 21.27 18.68 14.87
CA SER A 55 22.50 19.37 14.48
C SER A 55 22.24 20.77 13.88
N PRO A 56 23.21 21.71 13.97
CA PRO A 56 23.08 23.03 13.37
C PRO A 56 22.75 23.01 11.87
N TYR A 57 23.20 21.98 11.14
CA TYR A 57 22.88 21.78 9.72
C TYR A 57 21.37 21.58 9.51
N ALA A 58 20.72 20.72 10.30
CA ALA A 58 19.28 20.48 10.19
C ALA A 58 18.47 21.76 10.45
N ARG A 59 18.90 22.60 11.40
CA ARG A 59 18.23 23.88 11.71
C ARG A 59 18.22 24.86 10.53
N GLN A 60 19.31 24.95 9.77
CA GLN A 60 19.39 25.88 8.63
C GLN A 60 18.33 25.63 7.55
N PHE A 61 17.88 24.38 7.39
CA PHE A 61 16.79 24.05 6.46
C PHE A 61 15.41 24.36 7.05
N LEU A 62 15.24 24.15 8.34
CA LEU A 62 13.98 24.42 9.05
C LEU A 62 13.69 25.90 9.18
N ASP A 63 14.71 26.75 9.30
CA ASP A 63 14.54 28.21 9.34
C ASP A 63 13.90 28.78 8.06
N ARG A 64 13.91 28.02 6.95
CA ARG A 64 13.25 28.38 5.70
C ARG A 64 11.78 27.93 5.62
N MET A 65 11.33 27.09 6.55
CA MET A 65 9.94 26.66 6.61
C MET A 65 9.10 27.70 7.35
N ASP A 66 7.89 27.94 6.86
CA ASP A 66 6.95 28.83 7.54
C ASP A 66 6.62 28.26 8.93
N LYS A 67 6.82 29.07 9.97
CA LYS A 67 6.39 28.71 11.32
C LYS A 67 4.87 28.76 11.40
N PRO A 68 4.21 27.82 12.11
CA PRO A 68 2.79 27.90 12.38
C PRO A 68 2.40 29.25 12.98
N GLN A 69 1.29 29.83 12.52
CA GLN A 69 0.84 31.14 12.98
C GLN A 69 0.19 31.04 14.36
N VAL A 70 1.00 31.09 15.42
CA VAL A 70 0.58 31.01 16.83
C VAL A 70 1.32 32.05 17.67
N ASP A 71 0.70 32.54 18.76
CA ASP A 71 1.38 33.42 19.72
C ASP A 71 2.34 32.62 20.61
N ALA A 72 1.84 31.52 21.19
CA ALA A 72 2.63 30.65 22.04
C ALA A 72 2.05 29.24 22.08
N VAL A 73 2.94 28.26 22.23
CA VAL A 73 2.59 26.87 22.53
C VAL A 73 3.46 26.41 23.71
N GLU A 74 2.82 25.95 24.79
CA GLU A 74 3.47 25.57 26.05
C GLU A 74 3.21 24.09 26.38
N GLY A 75 4.25 23.39 26.82
CA GLY A 75 4.15 21.99 27.23
C GLY A 75 3.71 21.02 26.12
N ILE A 76 4.14 21.27 24.87
CA ILE A 76 3.89 20.37 23.75
C ILE A 76 4.96 19.25 23.71
N PRO A 77 4.57 17.97 23.78
CA PRO A 77 5.51 16.86 23.63
C PRO A 77 5.99 16.70 22.17
N PRO A 78 7.06 15.91 21.92
CA PRO A 78 7.39 15.47 20.56
C PRO A 78 6.17 14.84 19.90
N ALA A 79 5.89 15.25 18.66
CA ALA A 79 4.68 14.86 17.95
C ALA A 79 4.96 13.88 16.81
N ILE A 80 4.08 12.88 16.67
CA ILE A 80 4.07 11.91 15.58
C ILE A 80 2.69 11.96 14.91
N ALA A 81 2.66 12.25 13.62
CA ALA A 81 1.46 12.16 12.81
C ALA A 81 1.29 10.75 12.24
N ILE A 82 0.07 10.23 12.31
CA ILE A 82 -0.36 9.00 11.64
C ILE A 82 -1.46 9.39 10.66
N ASP A 83 -1.05 9.67 9.42
CA ASP A 83 -1.91 10.07 8.32
C ASP A 83 -2.20 8.90 7.36
N GLN A 84 -3.04 9.18 6.36
CA GLN A 84 -3.41 8.21 5.33
C GLN A 84 -2.41 8.16 4.17
N THR A 85 -1.52 9.14 4.08
CA THR A 85 -0.62 9.22 2.92
C THR A 85 0.46 8.17 3.04
N ASN A 86 0.62 7.35 2.01
CA ASN A 86 1.77 6.45 1.94
C ASN A 86 2.94 7.19 1.30
N PRO A 87 3.95 7.63 2.07
CA PRO A 87 5.13 8.27 1.49
C PRO A 87 5.93 7.27 0.64
N VAL A 88 5.84 5.97 0.92
CA VAL A 88 6.65 4.93 0.28
C VAL A 88 5.88 4.23 -0.84
N ARG A 89 6.03 4.78 -2.05
CA ARG A 89 5.43 4.20 -3.28
C ARG A 89 6.33 3.22 -4.03
N THR A 90 7.50 2.88 -3.47
CA THR A 90 8.46 2.01 -4.15
C THR A 90 7.99 0.55 -4.10
N SER A 91 8.18 -0.19 -5.19
CA SER A 91 7.81 -1.62 -5.22
C SER A 91 8.76 -2.55 -4.47
N ARG A 92 9.78 -2.02 -3.80
CA ARG A 92 10.60 -2.78 -2.86
C ARG A 92 10.02 -2.77 -1.45
N SER A 93 9.11 -1.83 -1.15
CA SER A 93 8.44 -1.81 0.15
C SER A 93 7.25 -2.77 0.16
N THR A 94 7.10 -3.46 1.29
CA THR A 94 6.08 -4.46 1.58
C THR A 94 5.51 -4.24 2.98
N VAL A 95 4.38 -4.89 3.31
CA VAL A 95 3.84 -4.90 4.68
C VAL A 95 4.91 -5.34 5.69
N GLY A 96 5.70 -6.37 5.37
CA GLY A 96 6.77 -6.86 6.24
C GLY A 96 7.89 -5.85 6.47
N THR A 97 8.20 -4.99 5.50
CA THR A 97 9.20 -3.92 5.70
C THR A 97 8.62 -2.71 6.43
N MET A 98 7.36 -2.35 6.19
CA MET A 98 6.70 -1.23 6.90
C MET A 98 6.51 -1.50 8.40
N THR A 99 6.36 -2.77 8.77
CA THR A 99 6.15 -3.23 10.15
C THR A 99 7.44 -3.63 10.85
N GLU A 100 8.58 -3.54 10.15
CA GLU A 100 9.90 -4.04 10.57
C GLU A 100 9.95 -5.55 10.86
N LEU A 101 8.86 -6.29 10.64
CA LEU A 101 8.81 -7.74 10.81
C LEU A 101 9.84 -8.43 9.93
N ASN A 102 10.08 -7.92 8.71
CA ASN A 102 11.06 -8.49 7.81
C ASN A 102 12.49 -8.41 8.39
N ASP A 103 12.83 -7.37 9.15
CA ASP A 103 14.16 -7.23 9.75
C ASP A 103 14.34 -8.19 10.93
N HIS A 104 13.31 -8.36 11.76
CA HIS A 104 13.28 -9.37 12.80
C HIS A 104 13.36 -10.80 12.22
N LEU A 105 12.61 -11.07 11.14
CA LEU A 105 12.63 -12.37 10.46
C LEU A 105 14.02 -12.67 9.88
N LYS A 106 14.68 -11.72 9.21
CA LYS A 106 16.04 -11.92 8.68
C LYS A 106 17.04 -12.28 9.78
N LEU A 107 16.96 -11.60 10.93
CA LEU A 107 17.80 -11.87 12.09
C LEU A 107 17.52 -13.26 12.67
N LEU A 108 16.24 -13.62 12.80
CA LEU A 108 15.82 -14.93 13.31
C LEU A 108 16.24 -16.07 12.37
N PHE A 109 16.06 -15.90 11.05
CA PHE A 109 16.50 -16.88 10.06
C PHE A 109 18.01 -17.08 10.06
N ALA A 110 18.79 -16.00 10.18
CA ALA A 110 20.24 -16.11 10.24
C ALA A 110 20.75 -16.88 11.46
N ARG A 111 19.97 -16.93 12.54
CA ARG A 111 20.35 -17.62 13.79
C ARG A 111 19.77 -19.03 13.91
N ALA A 112 18.51 -19.21 13.58
CA ALA A 112 17.75 -20.41 13.94
C ALA A 112 17.35 -21.29 12.75
N ALA A 113 17.46 -20.81 11.51
CA ALA A 113 17.06 -21.60 10.35
C ALA A 113 18.05 -22.73 10.05
N LYS A 114 17.53 -23.85 9.57
CA LYS A 114 18.32 -25.03 9.17
C LYS A 114 18.50 -25.05 7.66
N LEU A 115 19.74 -25.17 7.21
CA LEU A 115 20.10 -25.27 5.80
C LEU A 115 19.71 -26.65 5.24
N HIS A 116 19.18 -26.68 4.01
CA HIS A 116 18.89 -27.90 3.28
C HIS A 116 19.63 -27.91 1.93
N CYS A 117 20.11 -29.08 1.52
CA CYS A 117 20.86 -29.21 0.28
C CYS A 117 19.96 -29.00 -0.95
N ARG A 118 20.40 -28.17 -1.90
CA ARG A 118 19.68 -27.96 -3.18
C ARG A 118 19.66 -29.17 -4.12
N GLY A 119 20.52 -30.16 -3.88
CA GLY A 119 20.58 -31.41 -4.65
C GLY A 119 19.68 -32.49 -4.06
N CYS A 120 19.98 -32.94 -2.84
CA CYS A 120 19.31 -34.08 -2.20
C CYS A 120 18.19 -33.70 -1.21
N GLY A 121 18.03 -32.43 -0.87
CA GLY A 121 17.02 -31.97 0.10
C GLY A 121 17.31 -32.29 1.57
N ARG A 122 18.40 -33.01 1.88
CA ARG A 122 18.78 -33.35 3.26
C ARG A 122 19.28 -32.12 4.03
N PRO A 123 19.12 -32.07 5.37
CA PRO A 123 19.72 -31.04 6.21
C PRO A 123 21.24 -31.01 6.03
N VAL A 124 21.81 -29.82 5.91
CA VAL A 124 23.26 -29.59 5.91
C VAL A 124 23.63 -29.07 7.28
N VAL A 125 24.43 -29.86 8.01
CA VAL A 125 24.90 -29.55 9.36
C VAL A 125 26.42 -29.61 9.39
N ARG A 126 27.00 -28.96 10.40
CA ARG A 126 28.42 -29.11 10.69
C ARG A 126 28.60 -30.29 11.62
N ASP A 127 29.28 -31.30 11.13
CA ASP A 127 29.63 -32.47 11.92
C ASP A 127 30.87 -32.18 12.76
N THR A 128 30.79 -32.48 14.05
CA THR A 128 31.93 -32.58 14.96
C THR A 128 32.26 -34.05 15.23
N PRO A 129 33.49 -34.40 15.63
CA PRO A 129 33.82 -35.77 16.04
C PRO A 129 32.81 -36.36 17.05
N GLN A 130 32.30 -35.54 17.98
CA GLN A 130 31.30 -35.94 18.96
C GLN A 130 29.95 -36.27 18.31
N SER A 131 29.49 -35.45 17.35
CA SER A 131 28.24 -35.69 16.63
C SER A 131 28.31 -36.94 15.75
N ILE A 132 29.45 -37.17 15.10
CA ILE A 132 29.69 -38.37 14.28
C ILE A 132 29.69 -39.59 15.20
N TYR A 133 30.44 -39.58 16.30
CA TYR A 133 30.44 -40.68 17.27
C TYR A 133 29.02 -41.02 17.76
N ARG A 134 28.20 -40.02 18.09
CA ARG A 134 26.81 -40.23 18.50
C ARG A 134 25.98 -40.90 17.40
N ALA A 135 26.09 -40.40 16.16
CA ALA A 135 25.40 -40.98 15.01
C ALA A 135 25.84 -42.44 14.74
N LEU A 136 27.11 -42.78 15.01
CA LEU A 136 27.62 -44.15 14.90
C LEU A 136 27.17 -45.05 16.07
N ALA A 137 27.01 -44.49 17.27
CA ALA A 137 26.56 -45.24 18.46
C ALA A 137 25.08 -45.65 18.39
N GLU A 138 24.25 -44.94 17.63
CA GLU A 138 22.84 -45.26 17.40
C GLU A 138 22.63 -46.35 16.32
N ARG A 139 23.71 -46.85 15.71
CA ARG A 139 23.66 -47.87 14.64
C ARG A 139 23.81 -49.30 15.19
N PRO A 140 23.44 -50.32 14.39
CA PRO A 140 23.76 -51.72 14.68
C PRO A 140 25.27 -51.92 14.90
N ASP A 141 25.65 -52.87 15.76
CA ASP A 141 27.04 -53.11 16.14
C ASP A 141 27.86 -53.85 15.07
N GLU A 142 28.15 -53.12 14.00
CA GLU A 142 28.96 -53.55 12.86
C GLU A 142 30.39 -53.02 12.95
N ARG A 143 31.32 -53.65 12.22
CA ARG A 143 32.68 -53.12 12.07
C ARG A 143 32.65 -51.95 11.08
N LEU A 144 33.28 -50.85 11.44
CA LEU A 144 33.29 -49.61 10.66
C LEU A 144 34.72 -49.23 10.27
N LEU A 145 34.89 -48.82 9.02
CA LEU A 145 36.11 -48.21 8.51
C LEU A 145 35.94 -46.69 8.55
N ILE A 146 36.79 -46.02 9.33
CA ILE A 146 36.88 -44.55 9.31
C ILE A 146 37.86 -44.17 8.22
N THR A 147 37.40 -43.45 7.20
CA THR A 147 38.22 -43.03 6.07
C THR A 147 38.11 -41.52 5.83
N PHE A 148 39.10 -40.97 5.14
CA PHE A 148 39.06 -39.58 4.68
C PHE A 148 39.45 -39.47 3.20
N PRO A 149 38.83 -38.55 2.44
CA PRO A 149 39.16 -38.34 1.05
C PRO A 149 40.31 -37.34 0.87
N VAL A 150 41.22 -37.65 -0.05
CA VAL A 150 42.29 -36.75 -0.52
C VAL A 150 42.12 -36.54 -2.02
N THR A 151 41.95 -35.29 -2.43
CA THR A 151 41.87 -34.91 -3.85
C THR A 151 43.28 -34.72 -4.40
N VAL A 152 43.60 -35.33 -5.53
CA VAL A 152 44.89 -35.17 -6.21
C VAL A 152 44.88 -33.83 -6.97
N PRO A 153 45.71 -32.84 -6.58
CA PRO A 153 45.76 -31.56 -7.29
C PRO A 153 46.30 -31.74 -8.70
N LYS A 154 45.88 -30.89 -9.65
CA LYS A 154 46.30 -30.99 -11.07
C LYS A 154 47.82 -30.93 -11.30
N ASN A 155 48.58 -30.38 -10.35
CA ASN A 155 50.02 -30.20 -10.45
C ASN A 155 50.82 -31.39 -9.88
N PHE A 156 50.15 -32.38 -9.29
CA PHE A 156 50.78 -33.57 -8.72
C PHE A 156 50.24 -34.82 -9.41
N SER A 157 51.12 -35.82 -9.56
CA SER A 157 50.72 -37.18 -9.93
C SER A 157 50.14 -37.92 -8.73
N GLU A 158 49.30 -38.92 -8.97
CA GLU A 158 48.75 -39.76 -7.90
C GLU A 158 49.86 -40.45 -7.10
N ALA A 159 50.98 -40.80 -7.74
CA ALA A 159 52.13 -41.45 -7.10
C ALA A 159 52.84 -40.54 -6.10
N GLU A 160 53.01 -39.25 -6.43
CA GLU A 160 53.61 -38.26 -5.52
C GLU A 160 52.74 -38.02 -4.30
N VAL A 161 51.41 -37.92 -4.47
CA VAL A 161 50.47 -37.77 -3.34
C VAL A 161 50.50 -39.01 -2.45
N LEU A 162 50.62 -40.22 -3.01
CA LEU A 162 50.76 -41.46 -2.22
C LEU A 162 52.05 -41.50 -1.43
N GLN A 163 53.19 -41.10 -2.00
CA GLN A 163 54.46 -41.02 -1.27
C GLN A 163 54.38 -40.03 -0.10
N LEU A 164 53.71 -38.89 -0.29
CA LEU A 164 53.48 -37.92 0.78
C LEU A 164 52.59 -38.48 1.90
N LEU A 165 51.55 -39.24 1.55
CA LEU A 165 50.68 -39.91 2.52
C LEU A 165 51.44 -40.99 3.30
N GLU A 166 52.26 -41.80 2.63
CA GLU A 166 53.11 -42.81 3.26
C GLU A 166 54.14 -42.19 4.21
N ALA A 167 54.76 -41.07 3.81
CA ALA A 167 55.69 -40.31 4.67
C ALA A 167 55.01 -39.75 5.93
N GLN A 168 53.69 -39.50 5.87
CA GLN A 168 52.87 -39.10 7.02
C GLN A 168 52.30 -40.29 7.82
N GLY A 169 52.63 -41.53 7.44
CA GLY A 169 52.20 -42.75 8.13
C GLY A 169 50.91 -43.38 7.58
N TYR A 170 50.33 -42.83 6.52
CA TYR A 170 49.08 -43.31 5.91
C TYR A 170 49.36 -44.34 4.80
N THR A 171 49.45 -45.61 5.18
CA THR A 171 49.79 -46.73 4.25
C THR A 171 48.57 -47.51 3.76
N LYS A 172 47.39 -47.33 4.37
CA LYS A 172 46.19 -48.13 4.08
C LYS A 172 45.16 -47.34 3.26
N LEU A 173 44.74 -47.90 2.14
CA LEU A 173 43.78 -47.29 1.22
C LEU A 173 42.51 -48.12 1.14
N HIS A 174 41.35 -47.45 1.06
CA HIS A 174 40.07 -48.10 0.83
C HIS A 174 39.73 -48.17 -0.66
N SER A 175 39.83 -47.05 -1.37
CA SER A 175 39.49 -46.95 -2.78
C SER A 175 40.32 -45.87 -3.50
N LYS A 176 40.43 -46.01 -4.83
CA LYS A 176 41.02 -45.01 -5.73
C LYS A 176 40.06 -44.80 -6.90
N ALA A 177 39.57 -43.57 -7.09
CA ALA A 177 38.66 -43.27 -8.19
C ALA A 177 38.79 -41.82 -8.66
N LYS A 178 38.95 -41.63 -9.99
CA LYS A 178 38.86 -40.32 -10.68
C LYS A 178 39.65 -39.19 -10.00
N GLY A 179 40.94 -39.39 -9.69
CA GLY A 179 41.78 -38.36 -9.07
C GLY A 179 41.45 -38.06 -7.59
N ARG A 180 40.77 -38.98 -6.92
CA ARG A 180 40.47 -38.93 -5.48
C ARG A 180 40.91 -40.25 -4.83
N ILE A 181 41.67 -40.13 -3.75
CA ILE A 181 42.22 -41.24 -2.97
C ILE A 181 41.47 -41.30 -1.65
N GLU A 182 41.01 -42.47 -1.26
CA GLU A 182 40.32 -42.65 0.02
C GLU A 182 41.18 -43.47 0.98
N VAL A 183 41.61 -42.82 2.05
CA VAL A 183 42.61 -43.33 2.99
C VAL A 183 41.92 -43.85 4.24
N ILE A 184 42.32 -45.02 4.73
CA ILE A 184 41.80 -45.62 5.97
C ILE A 184 42.55 -45.03 7.16
N GLN A 185 41.85 -44.34 8.04
CA GLN A 185 42.38 -43.84 9.31
C GLN A 185 42.43 -44.92 10.38
N ASP A 186 41.28 -45.56 10.66
CA ASP A 186 41.18 -46.61 11.68
C ASP A 186 40.03 -47.58 11.35
N ARG A 187 40.03 -48.74 12.02
CA ARG A 187 38.97 -49.74 11.97
C ARG A 187 38.45 -49.96 13.37
N VAL A 188 37.17 -49.70 13.59
CA VAL A 188 36.58 -49.68 14.93
C VAL A 188 35.26 -50.44 14.96
N ARG A 189 34.93 -50.99 16.13
CA ARG A 189 33.59 -51.49 16.44
C ARG A 189 33.11 -50.75 17.67
N ILE A 190 32.07 -49.94 17.52
CA ILE A 190 31.66 -48.94 18.51
C ILE A 190 31.37 -49.56 19.89
N SER A 191 30.83 -50.78 19.96
CA SER A 191 30.56 -51.47 21.23
C SER A 191 31.81 -51.86 22.02
N SER A 192 32.94 -52.06 21.34
CA SER A 192 34.14 -52.70 21.90
C SER A 192 35.37 -51.79 21.92
N THR A 193 35.34 -50.69 21.18
CA THR A 193 36.44 -49.73 21.10
C THR A 193 36.21 -48.59 22.10
N GLU A 194 37.25 -48.24 22.87
CA GLU A 194 37.18 -47.11 23.80
C GLU A 194 36.83 -45.80 23.06
N LYS A 195 35.92 -45.02 23.66
CA LYS A 195 35.44 -43.76 23.09
C LYS A 195 36.58 -42.81 22.70
N ALA A 196 37.62 -42.70 23.54
CA ALA A 196 38.77 -41.84 23.27
C ALA A 196 39.45 -42.16 21.93
N ARG A 197 39.69 -43.45 21.65
CA ARG A 197 40.30 -43.89 20.38
C ARG A 197 39.44 -43.56 19.17
N VAL A 198 38.12 -43.74 19.26
CA VAL A 198 37.21 -43.41 18.15
C VAL A 198 37.20 -41.90 17.90
N MET A 199 37.19 -41.10 18.96
CA MET A 199 37.26 -39.64 18.89
C MET A 199 38.56 -39.16 18.25
N ASP A 200 39.71 -39.68 18.65
CA ASP A 200 41.02 -39.34 18.08
C ASP A 200 41.11 -39.71 16.60
N ALA A 201 40.58 -40.88 16.22
CA ALA A 201 40.51 -41.31 14.82
C ALA A 201 39.63 -40.36 13.99
N LEU A 202 38.46 -39.97 14.49
CA LEU A 202 37.59 -39.02 13.81
C LEU A 202 38.23 -37.64 13.69
N GLU A 203 38.88 -37.14 14.74
CA GLU A 203 39.55 -35.84 14.72
C GLU A 203 40.72 -35.82 13.73
N SER A 204 41.56 -36.87 13.71
CA SER A 204 42.65 -37.01 12.75
C SER A 204 42.13 -37.12 11.31
N ALA A 205 41.09 -37.93 11.08
CA ALA A 205 40.49 -38.07 9.76
C ALA A 205 39.90 -36.74 9.26
N MET A 206 39.21 -35.99 10.11
CA MET A 206 38.71 -34.65 9.77
C MET A 206 39.85 -33.67 9.50
N ARG A 207 40.92 -33.68 10.29
CA ARG A 207 42.05 -32.76 10.12
C ARG A 207 42.76 -32.96 8.77
N VAL A 208 43.06 -34.20 8.42
CA VAL A 208 43.78 -34.53 7.17
C VAL A 208 42.84 -34.51 5.95
N GLY A 209 41.60 -34.93 6.13
CA GLY A 209 40.54 -34.90 5.11
C GLY A 209 39.97 -33.52 4.81
N GLN A 210 40.57 -32.44 5.31
CA GLN A 210 40.07 -31.05 5.18
C GLN A 210 38.60 -30.93 5.58
N GLY A 211 38.27 -31.47 6.75
CA GLY A 211 36.93 -31.49 7.33
C GLY A 211 36.03 -32.62 6.84
N ARG A 212 36.48 -33.51 5.92
CA ARG A 212 35.65 -34.57 5.33
C ARG A 212 35.99 -35.95 5.89
N VAL A 213 34.97 -36.70 6.29
CA VAL A 213 35.11 -38.09 6.77
C VAL A 213 34.05 -38.97 6.13
N ASN A 214 34.44 -40.16 5.68
CA ASN A 214 33.53 -41.18 5.18
C ASN A 214 33.63 -42.41 6.07
N ILE A 215 32.48 -43.04 6.35
CA ILE A 215 32.39 -44.25 7.16
C ILE A 215 31.78 -45.36 6.30
N TYR A 216 32.51 -46.47 6.20
CA TYR A 216 32.06 -47.66 5.48
C TYR A 216 31.79 -48.80 6.48
N PRO A 217 30.63 -49.46 6.42
CA PRO A 217 30.46 -50.72 7.12
C PRO A 217 31.34 -51.78 6.43
N GLU A 218 32.14 -52.48 7.22
CA GLU A 218 33.02 -53.55 6.75
C GLU A 218 32.17 -54.80 6.53
N ALA A 219 32.07 -55.26 5.28
CA ALA A 219 31.29 -56.45 4.94
C ALA A 219 31.82 -57.69 5.67
N ASP A 220 30.92 -58.52 6.20
CA ASP A 220 31.28 -59.81 6.80
C ASP A 220 31.81 -60.75 5.71
N PRO A 221 33.05 -61.27 5.81
CA PRO A 221 33.64 -62.16 4.81
C PRO A 221 32.85 -63.47 4.57
N LYS A 222 31.79 -63.75 5.34
CA LYS A 222 30.90 -64.92 5.17
C LYS A 222 29.62 -64.65 4.34
N MET A 223 29.31 -63.41 3.95
CA MET A 223 28.14 -63.10 3.10
C MET A 223 28.55 -62.84 1.64
N VAL A 224 28.12 -63.71 0.73
CA VAL A 224 28.47 -63.72 -0.71
C VAL A 224 27.66 -62.68 -1.54
N THR A 225 26.73 -61.95 -0.92
CA THR A 225 26.05 -60.83 -1.58
C THR A 225 26.79 -59.52 -1.33
N VAL A 226 27.55 -59.07 -2.35
CA VAL A 226 28.12 -57.72 -2.45
C VAL A 226 26.98 -56.71 -2.55
N THR A 227 26.39 -56.35 -1.41
CA THR A 227 25.57 -55.15 -1.33
C THR A 227 26.55 -54.01 -1.13
N ILE A 228 26.77 -53.19 -2.15
CA ILE A 228 27.58 -51.97 -2.03
C ILE A 228 26.82 -51.04 -1.07
N SER A 229 27.09 -51.15 0.21
CA SER A 229 26.58 -50.24 1.22
C SER A 229 27.14 -48.84 0.94
N GLN A 230 26.27 -47.88 0.67
CA GLN A 230 26.70 -46.51 0.46
C GLN A 230 27.39 -45.98 1.73
N PRO A 231 28.52 -45.25 1.60
CA PRO A 231 29.21 -44.68 2.75
C PRO A 231 28.35 -43.65 3.45
N LEU A 232 28.44 -43.59 4.78
CA LEU A 232 28.01 -42.41 5.53
C LEU A 232 29.08 -41.35 5.37
N ARG A 233 28.67 -40.13 5.04
CA ARG A 233 29.61 -39.04 4.78
C ARG A 233 29.32 -37.89 5.71
N PHE A 234 30.36 -37.32 6.28
CA PHE A 234 30.31 -36.26 7.28
C PHE A 234 31.22 -35.10 6.87
N SER A 235 30.85 -33.88 7.24
CA SER A 235 31.64 -32.68 6.96
C SER A 235 31.66 -31.67 8.10
N ALA A 236 32.84 -31.14 8.41
CA ALA A 236 33.03 -30.03 9.35
C ALA A 236 32.48 -28.69 8.83
N ASP A 237 32.33 -28.56 7.51
CA ASP A 237 31.89 -27.34 6.84
C ASP A 237 30.37 -27.37 6.59
N LEU A 238 29.80 -26.24 6.16
CA LEU A 238 28.45 -26.22 5.58
C LEU A 238 28.48 -26.83 4.17
N HIS A 239 28.67 -28.15 4.11
CA HIS A 239 28.86 -28.92 2.88
C HIS A 239 27.93 -30.14 2.87
N CYS A 240 27.25 -30.34 1.74
CA CYS A 240 26.51 -31.57 1.53
C CYS A 240 27.45 -32.65 0.99
N ALA A 241 27.81 -33.61 1.84
CA ALA A 241 28.75 -34.65 1.50
C ALA A 241 28.23 -35.66 0.44
N ASP A 242 26.91 -35.79 0.31
CA ASP A 242 26.27 -36.62 -0.73
C ASP A 242 26.39 -36.00 -2.13
N CYS A 243 26.07 -34.70 -2.24
CA CYS A 243 26.04 -33.97 -3.51
C CYS A 243 27.35 -33.26 -3.85
N ASP A 244 28.31 -33.22 -2.92
CA ASP A 244 29.56 -32.46 -2.99
C ASP A 244 29.34 -30.96 -3.25
N ILE A 245 28.38 -30.34 -2.55
CA ILE A 245 28.02 -28.93 -2.69
C ILE A 245 28.39 -28.17 -1.42
N HIS A 246 29.19 -27.12 -1.56
CA HIS A 246 29.51 -26.15 -0.49
C HIS A 246 28.49 -25.02 -0.44
N TYR A 247 28.18 -24.56 0.78
CA TYR A 247 27.25 -23.47 1.06
C TYR A 247 27.90 -22.38 1.91
N SER A 248 27.37 -21.18 1.79
CA SER A 248 27.80 -20.01 2.57
C SER A 248 27.06 -19.93 3.90
N GLU A 249 27.67 -19.25 4.86
CA GLU A 249 27.03 -18.92 6.14
C GLU A 249 25.76 -18.09 5.97
N ALA A 250 24.81 -18.31 6.87
CA ALA A 250 23.61 -17.49 6.96
C ALA A 250 23.98 -16.11 7.52
N THR A 251 23.69 -15.05 6.76
CA THR A 251 23.78 -13.67 7.23
C THR A 251 22.42 -12.99 7.05
N PRO A 252 22.04 -12.03 7.90
CA PRO A 252 20.76 -11.30 7.73
C PRO A 252 20.63 -10.66 6.34
N ALA A 253 21.74 -10.23 5.75
CA ALA A 253 21.79 -9.67 4.40
C ALA A 253 21.45 -10.68 3.30
N ALA A 254 21.73 -11.98 3.50
CA ALA A 254 21.37 -13.04 2.56
C ALA A 254 19.85 -13.25 2.46
N PHE A 255 19.11 -12.90 3.52
CA PHE A 255 17.63 -12.96 3.56
C PHE A 255 16.96 -11.64 3.17
N SER A 256 17.74 -10.63 2.74
CA SER A 256 17.22 -9.31 2.39
C SER A 256 17.18 -9.11 0.87
N PHE A 257 15.98 -8.94 0.31
CA PHE A 257 15.82 -8.53 -1.09
C PHE A 257 16.22 -7.06 -1.36
N ASN A 258 16.54 -6.29 -0.31
CA ASN A 258 17.11 -4.94 -0.44
C ASN A 258 18.65 -4.96 -0.49
N SER A 259 19.29 -6.09 -0.19
CA SER A 259 20.74 -6.27 -0.25
C SER A 259 21.14 -7.01 -1.53
N PRO A 260 22.21 -6.62 -2.24
CA PRO A 260 22.75 -7.38 -3.37
C PRO A 260 23.13 -8.84 -3.03
N LEU A 261 23.44 -9.13 -1.76
CA LEU A 261 23.77 -10.47 -1.29
C LEU A 261 22.56 -11.41 -1.34
N GLY A 262 21.40 -10.93 -0.90
CA GLY A 262 20.17 -11.71 -0.87
C GLY A 262 19.26 -11.53 -2.08
N ALA A 263 19.34 -10.40 -2.79
CA ALA A 263 18.43 -10.05 -3.87
C ALA A 263 18.66 -10.89 -5.14
N CYS A 264 17.57 -11.30 -5.79
CA CYS A 264 17.59 -11.90 -7.12
C CYS A 264 18.32 -10.98 -8.12
N GLU A 265 19.24 -11.53 -8.91
CA GLU A 265 20.09 -10.76 -9.82
C GLU A 265 19.31 -10.18 -11.01
N THR A 266 18.31 -10.91 -11.50
CA THR A 266 17.50 -10.49 -12.65
C THR A 266 16.58 -9.33 -12.32
N CYS A 267 15.82 -9.44 -11.23
CA CYS A 267 14.89 -8.40 -10.82
C CYS A 267 15.45 -7.45 -9.76
N ARG A 268 16.71 -7.62 -9.31
CA ARG A 268 17.34 -6.81 -8.26
C ARG A 268 16.45 -6.62 -7.03
N GLY A 269 15.77 -7.68 -6.59
CA GLY A 269 14.90 -7.66 -5.42
C GLY A 269 13.50 -7.09 -5.62
N PHE A 270 13.10 -6.74 -6.85
CA PHE A 270 11.73 -6.24 -7.13
C PHE A 270 10.68 -7.36 -7.24
N GLY A 271 11.08 -8.62 -7.42
CA GLY A 271 10.18 -9.76 -7.67
C GLY A 271 9.51 -9.78 -9.05
N ARG A 272 9.64 -8.69 -9.80
CA ARG A 272 8.99 -8.44 -11.08
C ARG A 272 9.95 -7.76 -12.05
N VAL A 273 9.70 -7.94 -13.34
CA VAL A 273 10.44 -7.32 -14.43
C VAL A 273 9.48 -6.55 -15.32
N ILE A 274 9.97 -5.50 -15.96
CA ILE A 274 9.17 -4.78 -16.95
C ILE A 274 9.10 -5.67 -18.19
N GLY A 275 7.91 -6.16 -18.49
CA GLY A 275 7.60 -7.02 -19.63
C GLY A 275 6.57 -6.38 -20.55
N VAL A 276 6.33 -7.03 -21.69
CA VAL A 276 5.23 -6.68 -22.59
C VAL A 276 3.95 -7.28 -22.04
N ASP A 277 2.91 -6.47 -21.91
CA ASP A 277 1.57 -6.93 -21.57
C ASP A 277 0.80 -7.24 -22.86
N PHE A 278 0.59 -8.53 -23.13
CA PHE A 278 -0.13 -8.95 -24.34
C PHE A 278 -1.62 -8.63 -24.31
N GLY A 279 -2.21 -8.40 -23.14
CA GLY A 279 -3.57 -7.86 -23.02
C GLY A 279 -3.65 -6.42 -23.52
N LEU A 280 -2.62 -5.60 -23.27
CA LEU A 280 -2.55 -4.25 -23.86
C LEU A 280 -2.25 -4.27 -25.36
N VAL A 281 -1.54 -5.30 -25.84
CA VAL A 281 -1.20 -5.47 -27.26
C VAL A 281 -2.39 -5.97 -28.07
N VAL A 282 -3.18 -6.90 -27.51
CA VAL A 282 -4.41 -7.43 -28.09
C VAL A 282 -5.58 -7.12 -27.14
N PRO A 283 -6.02 -5.85 -27.06
CA PRO A 283 -7.02 -5.44 -26.08
C PRO A 283 -8.42 -5.94 -26.40
N ASP A 284 -8.73 -6.10 -27.68
CA ASP A 284 -10.00 -6.61 -28.16
C ASP A 284 -9.78 -7.96 -28.84
N GLU A 285 -9.95 -9.02 -28.07
CA GLU A 285 -9.80 -10.39 -28.58
C GLU A 285 -11.00 -10.86 -29.41
N ALA A 286 -12.08 -10.08 -29.50
CA ALA A 286 -13.19 -10.36 -30.41
C ALA A 286 -12.85 -9.97 -31.85
N LYS A 287 -11.84 -9.12 -32.06
CA LYS A 287 -11.33 -8.81 -33.39
C LYS A 287 -10.56 -9.97 -33.99
N THR A 288 -10.72 -10.13 -35.29
CA THR A 288 -9.92 -11.05 -36.10
C THR A 288 -8.51 -10.49 -36.34
N LEU A 289 -7.56 -11.32 -36.80
CA LEU A 289 -6.23 -10.84 -37.14
C LEU A 289 -6.28 -9.80 -38.29
N ARG A 290 -7.23 -9.94 -39.23
CA ARG A 290 -7.45 -9.01 -40.35
C ARG A 290 -8.01 -7.65 -39.89
N GLU A 291 -8.89 -7.64 -38.91
CA GLU A 291 -9.45 -6.40 -38.32
C GLU A 291 -8.46 -5.66 -37.41
N GLY A 292 -7.22 -6.17 -37.30
CA GLY A 292 -6.16 -5.51 -36.56
C GLY A 292 -6.22 -5.79 -35.06
N ALA A 293 -6.40 -7.06 -34.67
CA ALA A 293 -6.33 -7.48 -33.26
C ALA A 293 -5.03 -7.01 -32.55
N VAL A 294 -3.89 -6.98 -33.27
CA VAL A 294 -2.61 -6.47 -32.74
C VAL A 294 -2.56 -4.94 -32.86
N ARG A 295 -2.88 -4.25 -31.76
CA ARG A 295 -3.02 -2.77 -31.71
C ARG A 295 -1.76 -1.98 -32.10
N PRO A 296 -0.53 -2.34 -31.67
CA PRO A 296 0.68 -1.60 -32.04
C PRO A 296 0.89 -1.45 -33.55
N TRP A 297 0.40 -2.41 -34.34
CA TRP A 297 0.57 -2.47 -35.79
C TRP A 297 -0.49 -1.69 -36.57
N GLN A 298 -1.50 -1.14 -35.89
CA GLN A 298 -2.55 -0.32 -36.52
C GLN A 298 -2.16 1.15 -36.69
N SER A 299 -0.97 1.53 -36.25
CA SER A 299 -0.44 2.88 -36.46
C SER A 299 0.27 2.99 -37.82
N PRO A 300 0.29 4.18 -38.45
CA PRO A 300 0.98 4.36 -39.73
C PRO A 300 2.46 3.94 -39.71
N SER A 301 3.12 4.07 -38.55
CA SER A 301 4.54 3.74 -38.38
C SER A 301 4.86 2.24 -38.36
N PHE A 302 3.88 1.36 -38.15
CA PHE A 302 4.09 -0.09 -38.02
C PHE A 302 3.10 -0.93 -38.84
N LYS A 303 2.44 -0.30 -39.83
CA LYS A 303 1.49 -0.98 -40.71
C LYS A 303 2.14 -2.15 -41.48
N GLU A 304 3.41 -2.02 -41.85
CA GLU A 304 4.17 -3.10 -42.50
C GLU A 304 4.18 -4.39 -41.66
N CYS A 305 4.16 -4.31 -40.33
CA CYS A 305 4.10 -5.49 -39.46
C CYS A 305 2.74 -6.21 -39.53
N GLN A 306 1.65 -5.48 -39.79
CA GLN A 306 0.33 -6.06 -40.06
C GLN A 306 0.35 -6.81 -41.40
N ASP A 307 0.97 -6.22 -42.43
CA ASP A 307 1.11 -6.85 -43.75
C ASP A 307 1.95 -8.14 -43.66
N ASP A 308 3.02 -8.12 -42.87
CA ASP A 308 3.84 -9.30 -42.57
C ASP A 308 3.01 -10.39 -41.88
N LEU A 309 2.26 -10.05 -40.82
CA LEU A 309 1.41 -11.00 -40.09
C LEU A 309 0.47 -11.71 -41.07
N GLU A 310 -0.23 -10.97 -41.93
CA GLU A 310 -1.17 -11.55 -42.89
C GLU A 310 -0.49 -12.43 -43.93
N LYS A 311 0.68 -12.03 -44.42
CA LYS A 311 1.48 -12.80 -45.39
C LYS A 311 1.90 -14.15 -44.81
N TYR A 312 2.46 -14.16 -43.60
CA TYR A 312 2.94 -15.39 -42.98
C TYR A 312 1.79 -16.25 -42.44
N ALA A 313 0.70 -15.64 -41.98
CA ALA A 313 -0.51 -16.36 -41.58
C ALA A 313 -1.08 -17.17 -42.76
N LYS A 314 -1.16 -16.57 -43.96
CA LYS A 314 -1.54 -17.28 -45.20
C LYS A 314 -0.61 -18.45 -45.51
N LYS A 315 0.71 -18.24 -45.41
CA LYS A 315 1.73 -19.28 -45.66
C LYS A 315 1.64 -20.45 -44.69
N ARG A 316 1.29 -20.20 -43.42
CA ARG A 316 1.20 -21.20 -42.35
C ARG A 316 -0.21 -21.68 -42.05
N LYS A 317 -1.19 -21.28 -42.87
CA LYS A 317 -2.61 -21.64 -42.73
C LYS A 317 -3.21 -21.24 -41.36
N ILE A 318 -2.75 -20.11 -40.81
CA ILE A 318 -3.34 -19.51 -39.61
C ILE A 318 -4.59 -18.73 -40.06
N PRO A 319 -5.77 -18.97 -39.45
CA PRO A 319 -7.00 -18.29 -39.86
C PRO A 319 -6.91 -16.80 -39.53
N LEU A 320 -7.22 -15.96 -40.53
CA LEU A 320 -7.19 -14.50 -40.40
C LEU A 320 -8.52 -13.89 -39.98
N ASP A 321 -9.62 -14.59 -40.27
CA ASP A 321 -10.99 -14.12 -40.13
C ASP A 321 -11.71 -14.77 -38.92
N VAL A 322 -10.95 -15.45 -38.05
CA VAL A 322 -11.43 -15.99 -36.77
C VAL A 322 -11.04 -14.99 -35.66
N PRO A 323 -11.96 -14.63 -34.75
CA PRO A 323 -11.64 -13.79 -33.60
C PRO A 323 -10.42 -14.31 -32.82
N PHE A 324 -9.56 -13.42 -32.35
CA PHE A 324 -8.33 -13.81 -31.65
C PHE A 324 -8.61 -14.74 -30.45
N ARG A 325 -9.70 -14.51 -29.71
CA ARG A 325 -10.12 -15.35 -28.57
C ARG A 325 -10.39 -16.80 -28.97
N ASP A 326 -10.89 -17.03 -30.18
CA ASP A 326 -11.32 -18.33 -30.70
C ASP A 326 -10.18 -19.08 -31.43
N LEU A 327 -9.00 -18.45 -31.56
CA LEU A 327 -7.79 -19.12 -32.02
C LEU A 327 -7.34 -20.19 -31.00
N THR A 328 -6.82 -21.31 -31.50
CA THR A 328 -6.20 -22.35 -30.67
C THR A 328 -4.98 -21.80 -29.92
N ALA A 329 -4.61 -22.42 -28.79
CA ALA A 329 -3.45 -22.00 -28.00
C ALA A 329 -2.15 -21.97 -28.85
N ALA A 330 -1.95 -22.96 -29.72
CA ALA A 330 -0.81 -23.01 -30.63
C ALA A 330 -0.80 -21.85 -31.64
N GLN A 331 -1.96 -21.47 -32.18
CA GLN A 331 -2.08 -20.31 -33.08
C GLN A 331 -1.82 -19.00 -32.34
N LYS A 332 -2.34 -18.82 -31.12
CA LYS A 332 -2.03 -17.66 -30.27
C LYS A 332 -0.54 -17.58 -29.98
N THR A 333 0.10 -18.68 -29.59
CA THR A 333 1.55 -18.73 -29.39
C THR A 333 2.31 -18.40 -30.66
N TRP A 334 1.88 -18.87 -31.84
CA TRP A 334 2.52 -18.53 -33.11
C TRP A 334 2.44 -17.02 -33.40
N VAL A 335 1.30 -16.37 -33.17
CA VAL A 335 1.16 -14.92 -33.34
C VAL A 335 2.07 -14.17 -32.36
N LEU A 336 2.07 -14.56 -31.08
CA LEU A 336 2.76 -13.83 -30.02
C LEU A 336 4.28 -14.10 -29.97
N GLU A 337 4.69 -15.36 -30.01
CA GLU A 337 6.09 -15.78 -29.86
C GLU A 337 6.81 -15.92 -31.20
N GLY A 338 6.07 -16.14 -32.29
CA GLY A 338 6.61 -16.40 -33.62
C GLY A 338 7.02 -17.86 -33.82
N GLU A 339 7.77 -18.14 -34.89
CA GLU A 339 8.26 -19.49 -35.19
C GLU A 339 9.45 -19.87 -34.30
N PRO A 340 9.58 -21.16 -33.90
CA PRO A 340 10.65 -21.64 -33.02
C PRO A 340 12.03 -21.65 -33.70
N GLU A 341 12.08 -21.73 -35.02
CA GLU A 341 13.29 -21.70 -35.85
C GLU A 341 13.98 -20.32 -35.90
N TRP A 342 13.40 -19.31 -35.23
CA TRP A 342 13.95 -17.97 -35.22
C TRP A 342 15.20 -17.85 -34.34
N GLU A 343 16.32 -17.48 -34.95
CA GLU A 343 17.58 -17.18 -34.25
C GLU A 343 17.80 -15.68 -34.06
N SER A 344 17.74 -14.90 -35.15
CA SER A 344 18.04 -13.46 -35.12
C SER A 344 17.48 -12.72 -36.34
N TRP A 345 17.33 -11.40 -36.22
CA TRP A 345 16.91 -10.54 -37.32
C TRP A 345 17.76 -10.64 -38.59
N ARG A 346 19.06 -10.97 -38.48
CA ARG A 346 19.93 -11.10 -39.67
C ARG A 346 19.82 -12.44 -40.37
N LYS A 347 19.52 -13.52 -39.63
CA LYS A 347 19.51 -14.89 -40.15
C LYS A 347 18.10 -15.36 -40.54
N SER A 348 17.09 -14.93 -39.80
CA SER A 348 15.73 -15.44 -39.90
C SER A 348 14.80 -14.53 -40.71
N TRP A 349 15.19 -13.26 -40.91
CA TRP A 349 14.39 -12.27 -41.67
C TRP A 349 15.07 -11.87 -42.98
N PRO A 350 14.35 -11.83 -44.12
CA PRO A 350 12.97 -12.28 -44.33
C PRO A 350 12.88 -13.80 -44.57
N GLY A 351 11.93 -14.51 -43.94
CA GLY A 351 11.68 -15.93 -44.22
C GLY A 351 10.94 -16.70 -43.13
N THR A 352 11.20 -16.33 -41.88
CA THR A 352 10.62 -16.91 -40.66
C THR A 352 9.75 -15.86 -39.97
N TRP A 353 8.60 -16.25 -39.42
CA TRP A 353 7.73 -15.31 -38.70
C TRP A 353 8.32 -14.96 -37.32
N TYR A 354 8.52 -13.66 -37.05
CA TYR A 354 9.18 -13.18 -35.83
C TYR A 354 8.27 -13.19 -34.59
N GLY A 355 6.98 -12.89 -34.76
CA GLY A 355 6.03 -12.79 -33.65
C GLY A 355 6.11 -11.48 -32.86
N VAL A 356 5.00 -11.14 -32.19
CA VAL A 356 4.82 -9.88 -31.45
C VAL A 356 5.92 -9.64 -30.40
N ARG A 357 6.32 -10.65 -29.62
CA ARG A 357 7.32 -10.50 -28.56
C ARG A 357 8.66 -10.02 -29.10
N ARG A 358 9.09 -10.56 -30.24
CA ARG A 358 10.38 -10.23 -30.86
C ARG A 358 10.36 -8.84 -31.48
N PHE A 359 9.21 -8.39 -31.99
CA PHE A 359 8.98 -6.99 -32.39
C PHE A 359 9.22 -6.03 -31.22
N PHE A 360 8.65 -6.31 -30.04
CA PHE A 360 8.90 -5.49 -28.86
C PHE A 360 10.37 -5.54 -28.42
N LYS A 361 11.00 -6.72 -28.40
CA LYS A 361 12.43 -6.86 -28.07
C LYS A 361 13.33 -6.05 -29.02
N TRP A 362 12.94 -5.93 -30.29
CA TRP A 362 13.60 -5.04 -31.25
C TRP A 362 13.36 -3.56 -30.96
N LEU A 363 12.13 -3.17 -30.63
CA LEU A 363 11.83 -1.78 -30.20
C LEU A 363 12.65 -1.36 -28.98
N GLU A 364 12.90 -2.28 -28.05
CA GLU A 364 13.73 -2.01 -26.86
C GLU A 364 15.17 -1.64 -27.21
N THR A 365 15.75 -2.20 -28.27
CA THR A 365 17.07 -1.78 -28.76
C THR A 365 17.08 -0.33 -29.26
N LYS A 366 15.90 0.22 -29.60
CA LYS A 366 15.68 1.59 -30.06
C LYS A 366 15.15 2.51 -28.96
N ALA A 367 15.17 2.09 -27.70
CA ALA A 367 14.67 2.86 -26.57
C ALA A 367 15.42 4.18 -26.33
N TYR A 368 16.54 4.45 -26.99
CA TYR A 368 17.18 5.77 -26.97
C TYR A 368 16.33 6.87 -27.63
N LYS A 369 15.36 6.52 -28.50
CA LYS A 369 14.42 7.46 -29.13
C LYS A 369 13.21 7.73 -28.23
N MET A 370 12.91 9.01 -27.97
CA MET A 370 11.84 9.44 -27.05
C MET A 370 10.46 8.89 -27.43
N HIS A 371 10.04 8.99 -28.69
CA HIS A 371 8.74 8.47 -29.16
C HIS A 371 8.61 6.94 -29.02
N ILE A 372 9.72 6.18 -29.14
CA ILE A 372 9.73 4.73 -28.90
C ILE A 372 9.58 4.42 -27.42
N ARG A 373 10.19 5.19 -26.51
CA ARG A 373 9.97 5.04 -25.07
C ARG A 373 8.50 5.25 -24.69
N VAL A 374 7.87 6.29 -25.25
CA VAL A 374 6.45 6.59 -25.06
C VAL A 374 5.56 5.49 -25.64
N LEU A 375 5.93 4.89 -26.76
CA LEU A 375 5.22 3.75 -27.32
C LEU A 375 5.34 2.52 -26.41
N LEU A 376 6.57 2.15 -26.02
CA LEU A 376 6.83 1.01 -25.15
C LEU A 376 6.11 1.14 -23.80
N SER A 377 6.04 2.34 -23.21
CA SER A 377 5.35 2.53 -21.93
C SER A 377 3.85 2.25 -22.00
N LYS A 378 3.22 2.33 -23.18
CA LYS A 378 1.79 2.03 -23.37
C LYS A 378 1.46 0.54 -23.35
N TYR A 379 2.45 -0.33 -23.59
CA TYR A 379 2.27 -1.78 -23.73
C TYR A 379 3.12 -2.58 -22.74
N ARG A 380 3.68 -1.90 -21.74
CA ARG A 380 4.50 -2.52 -20.70
C ARG A 380 3.70 -2.64 -19.42
N ALA A 381 3.77 -3.81 -18.81
CA ALA A 381 3.34 -4.04 -17.44
C ALA A 381 4.48 -4.67 -16.64
N TYR A 382 4.35 -4.63 -15.32
CA TYR A 382 5.24 -5.40 -14.45
C TYR A 382 4.75 -6.84 -14.41
N THR A 383 5.52 -7.74 -14.99
CA THR A 383 5.25 -9.19 -14.93
C THR A 383 6.12 -9.83 -13.86
N GLU A 384 5.66 -10.94 -13.31
CA GLU A 384 6.44 -11.73 -12.35
C GLU A 384 7.82 -12.09 -12.94
N CYS A 385 8.87 -12.03 -12.11
CA CYS A 385 10.22 -12.35 -12.54
C CYS A 385 10.36 -13.86 -12.77
N GLY A 386 10.59 -14.31 -14.00
CA GLY A 386 10.76 -15.74 -14.30
C GLY A 386 11.96 -16.42 -13.62
N ALA A 387 12.98 -15.67 -13.21
CA ALA A 387 14.19 -16.21 -12.57
C ALA A 387 13.96 -16.56 -11.09
N CYS A 388 13.27 -15.69 -10.35
CA CYS A 388 12.99 -15.91 -8.92
C CYS A 388 11.54 -16.27 -8.63
N ARG A 389 10.65 -16.26 -9.63
CA ARG A 389 9.21 -16.53 -9.51
C ARG A 389 8.57 -15.74 -8.36
N GLY A 390 8.77 -14.43 -8.39
CA GLY A 390 8.22 -13.51 -7.38
C GLY A 390 8.97 -13.47 -6.05
N THR A 391 9.83 -14.46 -5.73
CA THR A 391 10.47 -14.58 -4.40
C THR A 391 11.39 -13.42 -4.01
N ARG A 392 11.85 -12.62 -4.99
CA ARG A 392 12.76 -11.47 -4.82
C ARG A 392 14.17 -11.84 -4.32
N LEU A 393 14.38 -13.06 -3.86
CA LEU A 393 15.61 -13.54 -3.26
C LEU A 393 16.41 -14.42 -4.22
N LYS A 394 17.70 -14.63 -3.90
CA LYS A 394 18.53 -15.66 -4.53
C LYS A 394 18.08 -17.05 -4.06
N PRO A 395 18.21 -18.09 -4.90
CA PRO A 395 17.82 -19.46 -4.54
C PRO A 395 18.46 -19.97 -3.25
N ASP A 396 19.72 -19.60 -2.98
CA ASP A 396 20.45 -20.07 -1.80
C ASP A 396 19.81 -19.61 -0.48
N ALA A 397 19.16 -18.44 -0.46
CA ALA A 397 18.45 -17.96 0.72
C ALA A 397 17.20 -18.81 1.05
N LEU A 398 16.58 -19.42 0.03
CA LEU A 398 15.37 -20.23 0.16
C LEU A 398 15.65 -21.66 0.68
N LEU A 399 16.93 -22.04 0.77
CA LEU A 399 17.37 -23.33 1.31
C LEU A 399 17.34 -23.37 2.85
N TRP A 400 17.34 -22.20 3.49
CA TRP A 400 17.26 -22.06 4.93
C TRP A 400 15.81 -22.08 5.39
N LYS A 401 15.49 -23.01 6.30
CA LYS A 401 14.11 -23.26 6.72
C LYS A 401 13.95 -23.23 8.23
N LEU A 402 12.91 -22.56 8.70
CA LEU A 402 12.38 -22.66 10.06
C LEU A 402 11.18 -23.61 10.02
N ASP A 403 11.25 -24.70 10.78
CA ASP A 403 10.20 -25.72 10.88
C ASP A 403 9.61 -26.12 9.50
N GLY A 404 10.51 -26.40 8.56
CA GLY A 404 10.16 -26.83 7.19
C GLY A 404 9.82 -25.71 6.20
N ARG A 405 9.68 -24.45 6.62
CA ARG A 405 9.35 -23.31 5.76
C ARG A 405 10.49 -22.32 5.58
N ASN A 406 10.71 -21.86 4.35
CA ASN A 406 11.67 -20.78 4.07
C ASN A 406 11.07 -19.39 4.34
N ILE A 407 11.92 -18.36 4.34
CA ILE A 407 11.48 -16.99 4.69
C ILE A 407 10.39 -16.46 3.75
N HIS A 408 10.50 -16.70 2.45
CA HIS A 408 9.52 -16.20 1.49
C HIS A 408 8.19 -16.95 1.59
N GLU A 409 8.21 -18.27 1.83
CA GLU A 409 7.01 -19.06 2.11
C GLU A 409 6.24 -18.51 3.31
N LEU A 410 6.93 -18.09 4.38
CA LEU A 410 6.28 -17.42 5.51
C LEU A 410 5.74 -16.04 5.11
N MET A 411 6.45 -15.29 4.27
CA MET A 411 5.98 -13.97 3.82
C MET A 411 4.72 -14.02 2.93
N LEU A 412 4.45 -15.15 2.28
CA LEU A 412 3.27 -15.38 1.44
C LEU A 412 2.03 -15.83 2.23
N LEU A 413 2.20 -16.33 3.45
CA LEU A 413 1.09 -16.67 4.33
C LEU A 413 0.37 -15.38 4.78
N SER A 414 -0.91 -15.53 5.14
CA SER A 414 -1.64 -14.44 5.79
C SER A 414 -0.99 -14.13 7.15
N VAL A 415 -1.06 -12.89 7.62
CA VAL A 415 -0.50 -12.48 8.91
C VAL A 415 -1.09 -13.33 10.04
N ALA A 416 -2.37 -13.70 9.96
CA ALA A 416 -3.00 -14.62 10.92
C ALA A 416 -2.35 -16.02 10.91
N ASP A 417 -2.06 -16.57 9.72
CA ASP A 417 -1.40 -17.88 9.59
C ASP A 417 0.07 -17.84 10.04
N VAL A 418 0.78 -16.76 9.74
CA VAL A 418 2.16 -16.54 10.20
C VAL A 418 2.19 -16.41 11.72
N LYS A 419 1.23 -15.69 12.31
CA LYS A 419 1.06 -15.61 13.77
C LYS A 419 0.88 -17.01 14.37
N ALA A 420 -0.05 -17.79 13.83
CA ALA A 420 -0.31 -19.16 14.29
C ALA A 420 0.90 -20.09 14.09
N PHE A 421 1.74 -19.84 13.08
CA PHE A 421 3.01 -20.52 12.91
C PHE A 421 4.00 -20.18 14.04
N PHE A 422 4.23 -18.89 14.33
CA PHE A 422 5.17 -18.48 15.38
C PHE A 422 4.69 -18.78 16.80
N GLU A 423 3.38 -18.87 17.04
CA GLU A 423 2.82 -19.33 18.31
C GLU A 423 3.13 -20.80 18.58
N ARG A 424 3.14 -21.64 17.53
CA ARG A 424 3.47 -23.08 17.64
C ARG A 424 4.95 -23.37 17.51
N LEU A 425 5.73 -22.46 16.92
CA LEU A 425 7.15 -22.64 16.70
C LEU A 425 7.88 -22.82 18.05
N ALA A 426 8.39 -24.03 18.25
CA ALA A 426 9.27 -24.37 19.35
C ALA A 426 10.69 -24.55 18.80
N LEU A 427 11.60 -23.68 19.22
CA LEU A 427 13.01 -23.82 18.87
C LEU A 427 13.72 -24.70 19.92
N PRO A 428 14.71 -25.52 19.53
CA PRO A 428 15.42 -26.40 20.47
C PRO A 428 16.10 -25.60 21.59
N ALA A 429 15.84 -25.97 22.85
CA ALA A 429 16.45 -25.33 24.01
C ALA A 429 17.88 -25.84 24.27
N PRO A 430 18.76 -25.03 24.90
CA PRO A 430 18.51 -23.65 25.32
C PRO A 430 18.58 -22.68 24.13
N LEU A 431 17.62 -21.76 24.07
CA LEU A 431 17.71 -20.61 23.17
C LEU A 431 18.71 -19.61 23.74
N ASP A 432 19.46 -18.92 22.89
CA ASP A 432 20.16 -17.72 23.33
C ASP A 432 19.13 -16.61 23.63
N GLU A 433 19.46 -15.72 24.56
CA GLU A 433 18.60 -14.60 24.98
C GLU A 433 18.12 -13.78 23.77
N ALA A 434 18.98 -13.66 22.77
CA ALA A 434 18.72 -12.86 21.60
C ALA A 434 17.70 -13.50 20.64
N ALA A 435 17.64 -14.84 20.52
CA ALA A 435 16.58 -15.53 19.78
C ALA A 435 15.23 -15.43 20.50
N ASP A 436 15.22 -15.50 21.84
CA ASP A 436 14.00 -15.36 22.63
C ASP A 436 13.39 -13.94 22.52
N LEU A 437 14.23 -12.91 22.58
CA LEU A 437 13.82 -11.51 22.33
C LEU A 437 13.26 -11.33 20.92
N LEU A 438 13.93 -11.85 19.89
CA LEU A 438 13.45 -11.78 18.51
C LEU A 438 12.11 -12.49 18.33
N LEU A 439 11.95 -13.68 18.91
CA LEU A 439 10.72 -14.45 18.80
C LEU A 439 9.56 -13.76 19.52
N THR A 440 9.81 -13.17 20.69
CA THR A 440 8.85 -12.35 21.42
C THR A 440 8.41 -11.14 20.60
N GLU A 441 9.35 -10.42 19.99
CA GLU A 441 9.04 -9.23 19.18
C GLU A 441 8.26 -9.58 17.90
N VAL A 442 8.63 -10.68 17.22
CA VAL A 442 7.88 -11.19 16.06
C VAL A 442 6.44 -11.53 16.45
N ARG A 443 6.24 -12.27 17.55
CA ARG A 443 4.91 -12.66 18.03
C ARG A 443 4.06 -11.43 18.39
N THR A 444 4.64 -10.48 19.11
CA THR A 444 3.98 -9.24 19.54
C THR A 444 3.52 -8.41 18.34
N ARG A 445 4.40 -8.16 17.36
CA ARG A 445 4.07 -7.38 16.15
C ARG A 445 3.03 -8.04 15.26
N LEU A 446 3.11 -9.37 15.08
CA LEU A 446 2.08 -10.14 14.37
C LEU A 446 0.73 -10.07 15.12
N GLY A 447 0.76 -10.07 16.45
CA GLY A 447 -0.38 -9.83 17.32
C GLY A 447 -1.05 -8.48 17.03
N TYR A 448 -0.29 -7.39 17.09
CA TYR A 448 -0.81 -6.04 16.81
C TYR A 448 -1.47 -5.93 15.44
N LEU A 449 -0.87 -6.49 14.39
CA LEU A 449 -1.47 -6.51 13.04
C LEU A 449 -2.81 -7.25 13.00
N CYS A 450 -2.93 -8.37 13.71
CA CYS A 450 -4.20 -9.09 13.80
C CYS A 450 -5.24 -8.30 14.60
N GLU A 451 -4.82 -7.66 15.70
CA GLU A 451 -5.69 -6.84 16.54
C GLU A 451 -6.30 -5.68 15.76
N VAL A 452 -5.52 -4.95 14.94
CA VAL A 452 -6.07 -3.89 14.07
C VAL A 452 -6.85 -4.40 12.84
N GLY A 453 -7.06 -5.72 12.72
CA GLY A 453 -7.86 -6.30 11.63
C GLY A 453 -7.11 -6.51 10.32
N LEU A 454 -5.78 -6.48 10.32
CA LEU A 454 -4.95 -6.69 9.13
C LEU A 454 -4.46 -8.15 8.96
N GLY A 455 -5.06 -9.09 9.70
CA GLY A 455 -4.69 -10.50 9.67
C GLY A 455 -4.80 -11.16 8.29
N TYR A 456 -5.60 -10.59 7.38
CA TYR A 456 -5.79 -11.09 6.02
C TYR A 456 -4.66 -10.71 5.03
N LEU A 457 -3.82 -9.73 5.39
CA LEU A 457 -2.70 -9.32 4.54
C LEU A 457 -1.58 -10.36 4.58
N THR A 458 -0.72 -10.36 3.57
CA THR A 458 0.53 -11.11 3.57
C THR A 458 1.70 -10.15 3.82
N LEU A 459 2.79 -10.64 4.41
CA LEU A 459 3.97 -9.80 4.65
C LEU A 459 4.67 -9.39 3.34
N ASP A 460 4.52 -10.16 2.26
CA ASP A 460 5.06 -9.82 0.93
C ASP A 460 4.22 -8.78 0.16
N ARG A 461 2.98 -8.48 0.60
CA ARG A 461 2.10 -7.55 -0.11
C ARG A 461 2.77 -6.18 -0.27
N GLN A 462 2.76 -5.66 -1.49
CA GLN A 462 3.46 -4.43 -1.84
C GLN A 462 2.78 -3.21 -1.20
N SER A 463 3.57 -2.30 -0.62
CA SER A 463 3.05 -1.11 0.08
C SER A 463 2.16 -0.23 -0.81
N ARG A 464 2.48 -0.13 -2.11
CA ARG A 464 1.72 0.66 -3.11
C ARG A 464 0.32 0.10 -3.42
N THR A 465 0.02 -1.13 -3.00
CA THR A 465 -1.27 -1.81 -3.23
C THR A 465 -2.16 -1.80 -2.00
N LEU A 466 -1.71 -1.13 -0.94
CA LEU A 466 -2.47 -0.96 0.29
C LEU A 466 -3.40 0.24 0.15
N SER A 467 -4.59 0.15 0.72
CA SER A 467 -5.48 1.30 0.86
C SER A 467 -4.94 2.29 1.90
N GLY A 468 -5.44 3.53 1.90
CA GLY A 468 -5.06 4.53 2.91
C GLY A 468 -5.30 4.03 4.33
N GLY A 469 -6.47 3.44 4.59
CA GLY A 469 -6.79 2.83 5.89
C GLY A 469 -5.89 1.64 6.26
N GLU A 470 -5.50 0.79 5.31
CA GLU A 470 -4.53 -0.29 5.58
C GLU A 470 -3.15 0.26 5.99
N VAL A 471 -2.66 1.30 5.30
CA VAL A 471 -1.39 1.98 5.62
C VAL A 471 -1.45 2.60 7.00
N GLN A 472 -2.54 3.30 7.30
CA GLN A 472 -2.72 3.97 8.58
C GLN A 472 -2.73 2.98 9.75
N ARG A 473 -3.44 1.84 9.60
CA ARG A 473 -3.46 0.78 10.61
C ARG A 473 -2.10 0.12 10.80
N ILE A 474 -1.33 -0.09 9.71
CA ILE A 474 0.06 -0.54 9.83
C ILE A 474 0.88 0.45 10.65
N ASN A 475 0.82 1.75 10.33
CA ASN A 475 1.55 2.79 11.06
C ASN A 475 1.14 2.84 12.55
N LEU A 476 -0.14 2.62 12.86
CA LEU A 476 -0.65 2.51 14.23
C LEU A 476 -0.03 1.33 14.98
N THR A 477 0.14 0.17 14.33
CA THR A 477 0.83 -0.99 14.94
C THR A 477 2.32 -0.74 15.12
N THR A 478 2.96 -0.04 14.19
CA THR A 478 4.37 0.37 14.33
C THR A 478 4.54 1.31 15.53
N ALA A 479 3.61 2.27 15.73
CA ALA A 479 3.60 3.15 16.88
C ALA A 479 3.42 2.41 18.23
N LEU A 480 2.62 1.34 18.26
CA LEU A 480 2.55 0.45 19.42
C LEU A 480 3.86 -0.31 19.66
N GLY A 481 4.51 -0.77 18.59
CA GLY A 481 5.75 -1.54 18.65
C GLY A 481 6.97 -0.76 19.16
N THR A 482 7.02 0.56 18.94
CA THR A 482 8.14 1.40 19.38
C THR A 482 8.15 1.71 20.87
N SER A 483 7.08 1.36 21.61
CA SER A 483 6.98 1.51 23.07
C SER A 483 7.31 2.93 23.58
N LEU A 484 6.95 3.96 22.80
CA LEU A 484 7.18 5.36 23.16
C LEU A 484 6.24 5.82 24.28
N VAL A 485 6.75 6.73 25.11
CA VAL A 485 6.00 7.38 26.22
C VAL A 485 6.17 8.90 26.13
N ASN A 486 5.28 9.67 26.78
CA ASN A 486 5.28 11.13 26.74
C ASN A 486 5.33 11.71 25.32
N THR A 487 4.69 11.04 24.37
CA THR A 487 4.61 11.44 22.96
C THR A 487 3.20 11.93 22.63
N LEU A 488 3.10 12.94 21.76
CA LEU A 488 1.84 13.40 21.19
C LEU A 488 1.57 12.66 19.88
N PHE A 489 0.60 11.76 19.87
CA PHE A 489 0.13 11.11 18.66
C PHE A 489 -1.03 11.90 18.06
N VAL A 490 -0.87 12.25 16.79
CA VAL A 490 -1.87 12.96 16.01
C VAL A 490 -2.39 12.04 14.90
N LEU A 491 -3.67 11.70 14.93
CA LEU A 491 -4.25 10.72 14.00
C LEU A 491 -5.30 11.37 13.09
N ASP A 492 -5.24 11.08 11.79
CA ASP A 492 -6.18 11.61 10.78
C ASP A 492 -7.23 10.56 10.38
N GLU A 493 -8.38 10.54 11.05
CA GLU A 493 -9.50 9.64 10.73
C GLU A 493 -9.13 8.14 10.67
N PRO A 494 -8.67 7.54 11.79
CA PRO A 494 -8.30 6.12 11.86
C PRO A 494 -9.44 5.14 11.52
N SER A 495 -10.70 5.60 11.44
CA SER A 495 -11.86 4.82 11.02
C SER A 495 -11.93 4.52 9.51
N ILE A 496 -11.09 5.14 8.68
CA ILE A 496 -11.24 5.05 7.21
C ILE A 496 -11.07 3.63 6.68
N GLY A 497 -11.98 3.27 5.77
CA GLY A 497 -12.05 1.95 5.16
C GLY A 497 -12.26 0.82 6.17
N LEU A 498 -12.75 1.13 7.38
CA LEU A 498 -13.16 0.14 8.37
C LEU A 498 -14.65 -0.08 8.35
N HIS A 499 -15.01 -1.35 8.40
CA HIS A 499 -16.38 -1.73 8.67
C HIS A 499 -16.73 -1.42 10.13
N PRO A 500 -17.94 -0.93 10.45
CA PRO A 500 -18.34 -0.57 11.82
C PRO A 500 -18.11 -1.67 12.88
N ARG A 501 -18.15 -2.94 12.47
CA ARG A 501 -17.81 -4.10 13.31
C ARG A 501 -16.40 -4.02 13.91
N ASP A 502 -15.43 -3.54 13.14
CA ASP A 502 -14.01 -3.59 13.50
C ASP A 502 -13.54 -2.32 14.23
N MET A 503 -14.43 -1.33 14.40
CA MET A 503 -14.14 -0.04 15.03
C MET A 503 -13.65 -0.18 16.48
N GLY A 504 -14.27 -1.09 17.24
CA GLY A 504 -13.89 -1.36 18.63
C GLY A 504 -12.42 -1.74 18.79
N ARG A 505 -11.85 -2.45 17.80
CA ARG A 505 -10.44 -2.87 17.82
C ARG A 505 -9.49 -1.68 17.75
N VAL A 506 -9.80 -0.71 16.89
CA VAL A 506 -8.99 0.51 16.75
C VAL A 506 -9.12 1.42 17.96
N ILE A 507 -10.32 1.52 18.52
CA ILE A 507 -10.57 2.22 19.79
C ILE A 507 -9.70 1.63 20.91
N ASP A 508 -9.64 0.30 21.03
CA ASP A 508 -8.84 -0.36 22.05
C ASP A 508 -7.34 -0.10 21.87
N VAL A 509 -6.85 -0.09 20.63
CA VAL A 509 -5.46 0.25 20.32
C VAL A 509 -5.13 1.70 20.70
N MET A 510 -6.00 2.65 20.37
CA MET A 510 -5.81 4.05 20.77
C MET A 510 -5.79 4.21 22.29
N LYS A 511 -6.69 3.52 23.00
CA LYS A 511 -6.71 3.49 24.46
C LYS A 511 -5.43 2.88 25.04
N ARG A 512 -4.88 1.83 24.43
CA ARG A 512 -3.58 1.25 24.84
C ARG A 512 -2.43 2.24 24.65
N LEU A 513 -2.35 2.92 23.50
CA LEU A 513 -1.35 3.97 23.25
C LEU A 513 -1.43 5.08 24.30
N ARG A 514 -2.65 5.55 24.60
CA ARG A 514 -2.90 6.53 25.68
C ARG A 514 -2.44 5.99 27.04
N ASN A 515 -2.88 4.80 27.41
CA ASN A 515 -2.58 4.17 28.70
C ASN A 515 -1.08 3.88 28.89
N ALA A 516 -0.30 3.78 27.82
CA ALA A 516 1.17 3.70 27.87
C ALA A 516 1.84 5.02 28.30
N GLY A 517 1.07 6.10 28.53
CA GLY A 517 1.58 7.41 28.94
C GLY A 517 1.71 8.41 27.79
N ASN A 518 0.94 8.24 26.72
CA ASN A 518 0.93 9.15 25.57
C ASN A 518 -0.34 10.01 25.54
N SER A 519 -0.27 11.12 24.79
CA SER A 519 -1.44 11.97 24.52
C SER A 519 -1.90 11.77 23.09
N LEU A 520 -3.20 11.58 22.86
CA LEU A 520 -3.75 11.37 21.52
C LEU A 520 -4.68 12.52 21.14
N VAL A 521 -4.46 13.08 19.96
CA VAL A 521 -5.37 14.05 19.32
C VAL A 521 -5.81 13.46 17.98
N VAL A 522 -7.08 13.10 17.87
CA VAL A 522 -7.61 12.32 16.75
C VAL A 522 -8.65 13.15 16.01
N VAL A 523 -8.48 13.38 14.72
CA VAL A 523 -9.55 13.96 13.88
C VAL A 523 -10.51 12.84 13.51
N GLU A 524 -11.79 12.96 13.87
CA GLU A 524 -12.79 11.91 13.60
C GLU A 524 -14.22 12.44 13.42
N HIS A 525 -14.98 11.63 12.70
CA HIS A 525 -16.40 11.83 12.41
C HIS A 525 -17.25 10.61 12.78
N ASP A 526 -16.65 9.45 13.05
CA ASP A 526 -17.40 8.27 13.46
C ASP A 526 -17.95 8.41 14.90
N PRO A 527 -19.28 8.23 15.11
CA PRO A 527 -19.88 8.33 16.44
C PRO A 527 -19.23 7.41 17.49
N GLN A 528 -18.84 6.19 17.14
CA GLN A 528 -18.30 5.23 18.11
C GLN A 528 -16.95 5.69 18.67
N ILE A 529 -16.08 6.26 17.82
CA ILE A 529 -14.81 6.83 18.28
C ILE A 529 -15.05 8.10 19.09
N MET A 530 -15.93 8.98 18.63
CA MET A 530 -16.28 10.21 19.33
C MET A 530 -16.76 9.92 20.77
N TYR A 531 -17.67 8.95 20.93
CA TYR A 531 -18.16 8.56 22.26
C TYR A 531 -17.14 7.79 23.11
N ALA A 532 -16.12 7.18 22.50
CA ALA A 532 -15.05 6.49 23.23
C ALA A 532 -13.93 7.41 23.73
N ALA A 533 -13.93 8.68 23.30
CA ALA A 533 -12.94 9.68 23.66
C ALA A 533 -13.13 10.18 25.10
N ASP A 534 -12.02 10.58 25.73
CA ASP A 534 -12.09 11.23 27.05
C ASP A 534 -12.68 12.65 26.90
N ARG A 535 -12.36 13.32 25.79
CA ARG A 535 -12.90 14.64 25.43
C ARG A 535 -13.17 14.77 23.94
N ILE A 536 -14.16 15.59 23.60
CA ILE A 536 -14.45 16.04 22.25
C ILE A 536 -14.21 17.54 22.14
N LEU A 537 -13.53 17.93 21.07
CA LEU A 537 -13.37 19.30 20.58
C LEU A 537 -14.16 19.45 19.28
N ASP A 538 -15.28 20.16 19.32
CA ASP A 538 -16.09 20.43 18.13
C ASP A 538 -15.70 21.80 17.52
N MET A 539 -15.34 21.77 16.24
CA MET A 539 -14.89 22.93 15.46
C MET A 539 -15.99 23.40 14.51
N GLY A 540 -16.25 24.71 14.50
CA GLY A 540 -17.33 25.26 13.68
C GLY A 540 -17.46 26.78 13.80
N PRO A 541 -18.68 27.32 13.62
CA PRO A 541 -19.94 26.64 13.29
C PRO A 541 -20.09 26.21 11.82
N GLY A 542 -19.21 26.63 10.91
CA GLY A 542 -19.28 26.30 9.50
C GLY A 542 -17.91 26.07 8.84
N PRO A 543 -17.87 25.89 7.51
CA PRO A 543 -16.62 25.70 6.78
C PRO A 543 -15.97 27.04 6.42
N GLY A 544 -14.65 27.03 6.13
CA GLY A 544 -13.91 28.18 5.61
C GLY A 544 -13.90 29.36 6.58
N GLU A 545 -14.27 30.55 6.09
CA GLU A 545 -14.27 31.79 6.89
C GLU A 545 -15.24 31.76 8.09
N ARG A 546 -16.27 30.91 8.03
CA ARG A 546 -17.28 30.68 9.08
C ARG A 546 -16.86 29.62 10.10
N GLY A 547 -15.70 29.01 9.90
CA GLY A 547 -15.08 28.08 10.83
C GLY A 547 -14.00 28.74 11.66
N GLY A 548 -13.11 27.91 12.19
CA GLY A 548 -11.95 28.36 12.95
C GLY A 548 -12.27 28.79 14.38
N GLU A 549 -13.45 28.44 14.88
CA GLU A 549 -13.88 28.66 16.26
C GLU A 549 -14.14 27.32 16.96
N ILE A 550 -14.02 27.31 18.28
CA ILE A 550 -14.36 26.16 19.12
C ILE A 550 -15.80 26.33 19.57
N VAL A 551 -16.69 25.44 19.11
CA VAL A 551 -18.11 25.48 19.49
C VAL A 551 -18.39 24.64 20.73
N PHE A 552 -17.58 23.61 20.99
CA PHE A 552 -17.65 22.81 22.21
C PHE A 552 -16.29 22.21 22.55
N PHE A 553 -15.95 22.16 23.84
CA PHE A 553 -14.81 21.40 24.34
C PHE A 553 -15.13 20.80 25.71
N GLY A 554 -15.24 19.48 25.79
CA GLY A 554 -15.62 18.82 27.03
C GLY A 554 -15.75 17.30 26.90
N PRO A 555 -16.25 16.62 27.95
CA PRO A 555 -16.52 15.19 27.91
C PRO A 555 -17.51 14.82 26.80
N ALA A 556 -17.28 13.68 26.14
CA ALA A 556 -18.08 13.22 25.01
C ALA A 556 -19.58 13.13 25.31
N GLU A 557 -19.92 12.69 26.52
CA GLU A 557 -21.29 12.51 27.00
C GLU A 557 -22.13 13.81 26.99
N LYS A 558 -21.48 14.97 27.13
CA LYS A 558 -22.18 16.26 27.17
C LYS A 558 -22.49 16.82 25.79
N LEU A 559 -21.81 16.34 24.74
CA LEU A 559 -21.95 16.90 23.38
C LEU A 559 -23.38 16.81 22.85
N ALA A 560 -24.08 15.69 23.05
CA ALA A 560 -25.42 15.47 22.49
C ALA A 560 -26.48 16.48 23.00
N ALA A 561 -26.27 17.05 24.19
CA ALA A 561 -27.14 18.06 24.79
C ALA A 561 -26.90 19.48 24.23
N GLU A 562 -25.74 19.72 23.62
CA GLU A 562 -25.38 21.01 23.05
C GLU A 562 -26.12 21.29 21.75
N ARG A 563 -26.19 22.57 21.36
CA ARG A 563 -26.80 23.03 20.11
C ARG A 563 -25.74 23.30 19.05
N THR A 564 -24.88 22.32 18.80
CA THR A 564 -23.93 22.35 17.67
C THR A 564 -24.45 21.50 16.52
N LEU A 565 -23.95 21.75 15.30
CA LEU A 565 -24.35 20.96 14.13
C LEU A 565 -24.03 19.47 14.32
N THR A 566 -22.86 19.17 14.88
CA THR A 566 -22.44 17.80 15.21
C THR A 566 -23.41 17.16 16.21
N ALA A 567 -23.74 17.87 17.29
CA ALA A 567 -24.70 17.41 18.30
C ALA A 567 -26.10 17.16 17.71
N ASP A 568 -26.54 17.98 16.74
CA ASP A 568 -27.84 17.80 16.08
C ASP A 568 -27.95 16.48 15.32
N TYR A 569 -26.88 16.04 14.66
CA TYR A 569 -26.84 14.73 14.00
C TYR A 569 -26.74 13.59 15.01
N LEU A 570 -25.86 13.71 16.00
CA LEU A 570 -25.67 12.68 17.04
C LEU A 570 -26.93 12.43 17.88
N ALA A 571 -27.67 13.50 18.19
CA ALA A 571 -28.94 13.41 18.91
C ALA A 571 -30.15 13.09 18.01
N GLY A 572 -29.94 12.90 16.70
CA GLY A 572 -31.00 12.60 15.73
C GLY A 572 -31.96 13.77 15.42
N ARG A 573 -31.64 15.00 15.84
CA ARG A 573 -32.40 16.22 15.51
C ARG A 573 -32.28 16.58 14.03
N LYS A 574 -31.15 16.25 13.41
CA LYS A 574 -30.94 16.24 11.96
C LYS A 574 -30.65 14.83 11.48
N LYS A 575 -30.98 14.56 10.22
CA LYS A 575 -30.74 13.27 9.54
C LYS A 575 -30.09 13.52 8.19
N ALA A 576 -29.08 12.72 7.84
CA ALA A 576 -28.39 12.83 6.55
C ALA A 576 -29.18 12.20 5.40
N VAL A 577 -30.05 11.22 5.71
CA VAL A 577 -30.81 10.43 4.74
C VAL A 577 -32.28 10.82 4.78
N GLU A 578 -32.87 10.97 3.59
CA GLU A 578 -34.33 11.03 3.42
C GLU A 578 -34.83 9.64 3.04
N GLU A 579 -35.85 9.13 3.74
CA GLU A 579 -36.38 7.78 3.50
C GLU A 579 -37.20 7.74 2.20
N ARG A 580 -36.91 6.75 1.34
CA ARG A 580 -37.65 6.50 0.10
C ARG A 580 -37.80 5.00 -0.14
N ALA A 581 -38.95 4.59 -0.66
CA ALA A 581 -39.14 3.24 -1.19
C ALA A 581 -38.75 3.23 -2.67
N PRO A 582 -37.61 2.63 -3.07
CA PRO A 582 -37.26 2.52 -4.48
C PRO A 582 -38.27 1.63 -5.21
N ALA A 583 -38.58 1.98 -6.46
CA ALA A 583 -39.37 1.10 -7.34
C ALA A 583 -38.66 -0.26 -7.50
N PRO A 584 -39.33 -1.35 -7.90
CA PRO A 584 -38.65 -2.62 -8.19
C PRO A 584 -37.71 -2.50 -9.40
N PRO A 585 -36.52 -3.14 -9.38
CA PRO A 585 -35.52 -3.04 -10.46
C PRO A 585 -35.99 -3.76 -11.72
N ARG A 586 -35.83 -3.10 -12.88
CA ARG A 586 -36.19 -3.63 -14.20
C ARG A 586 -34.99 -4.04 -15.04
N ILE A 587 -33.88 -3.33 -14.87
CA ILE A 587 -32.69 -3.40 -15.72
C ILE A 587 -31.49 -3.74 -14.84
N PHE A 588 -30.64 -4.66 -15.31
CA PHE A 588 -29.48 -5.15 -14.57
C PHE A 588 -28.24 -5.27 -15.43
N LEU A 589 -27.12 -4.82 -14.87
CA LEU A 589 -25.78 -5.23 -15.28
C LEU A 589 -25.41 -6.48 -14.48
N THR A 590 -24.98 -7.55 -15.16
CA THR A 590 -24.68 -8.84 -14.50
C THR A 590 -23.24 -9.25 -14.78
N LEU A 591 -22.47 -9.45 -13.71
CA LEU A 591 -21.11 -9.95 -13.75
C LEU A 591 -21.13 -11.42 -13.29
N GLU A 592 -20.72 -12.32 -14.17
CA GLU A 592 -20.76 -13.76 -13.91
C GLU A 592 -19.36 -14.31 -13.61
N GLY A 593 -19.29 -15.16 -12.59
CA GLY A 593 -18.11 -15.96 -12.22
C GLY A 593 -16.89 -15.14 -11.82
N ALA A 594 -17.06 -14.04 -11.07
CA ALA A 594 -15.95 -13.22 -10.63
C ALA A 594 -15.06 -14.01 -9.65
N ALA A 595 -13.80 -14.24 -10.01
CA ALA A 595 -12.86 -15.12 -9.33
C ALA A 595 -11.46 -14.49 -9.15
N ALA A 596 -11.35 -13.17 -9.26
CA ALA A 596 -10.10 -12.45 -9.03
C ALA A 596 -9.75 -12.39 -7.54
N HIS A 597 -8.47 -12.50 -7.21
CA HIS A 597 -7.94 -12.48 -5.84
C HIS A 597 -8.65 -13.47 -4.90
N ASN A 598 -9.40 -12.98 -3.90
CA ASN A 598 -10.12 -13.82 -2.95
C ASN A 598 -11.59 -14.07 -3.34
N LEU A 599 -12.08 -13.52 -4.45
CA LEU A 599 -13.47 -13.75 -4.90
C LEU A 599 -13.69 -15.23 -5.26
N LYS A 600 -14.79 -15.80 -4.77
CA LYS A 600 -15.09 -17.24 -4.91
C LYS A 600 -16.05 -17.55 -6.06
N ASN A 601 -15.70 -17.13 -7.27
CA ASN A 601 -16.49 -17.36 -8.49
C ASN A 601 -17.97 -16.90 -8.33
N ILE A 602 -18.14 -15.64 -7.90
CA ILE A 602 -19.45 -15.08 -7.56
C ILE A 602 -20.18 -14.51 -8.79
N ASP A 603 -21.50 -14.70 -8.84
CA ASP A 603 -22.38 -14.06 -9.81
C ASP A 603 -23.08 -12.86 -9.14
N VAL A 604 -22.90 -11.66 -9.67
CA VAL A 604 -23.40 -10.41 -9.06
C VAL A 604 -24.25 -9.62 -10.05
N ARG A 605 -25.40 -9.13 -9.58
CA ARG A 605 -26.34 -8.33 -10.38
C ARG A 605 -26.45 -6.92 -9.80
N PHE A 606 -26.09 -5.93 -10.60
CA PHE A 606 -26.17 -4.51 -10.27
C PHE A 606 -27.41 -3.92 -10.96
N PRO A 607 -28.45 -3.50 -10.21
CA PRO A 607 -29.58 -2.80 -10.82
C PRO A 607 -29.14 -1.42 -11.29
N LEU A 608 -29.54 -1.05 -12.52
CA LEU A 608 -29.25 0.28 -13.09
C LEU A 608 -30.29 1.32 -12.67
N GLU A 609 -29.99 2.59 -12.94
CA GLU A 609 -30.79 3.80 -12.63
C GLU A 609 -31.01 4.01 -11.13
N ARG A 610 -30.03 3.63 -10.31
CA ARG A 610 -30.13 3.58 -8.84
C ARG A 610 -28.80 3.85 -8.17
N LEU A 611 -28.87 4.15 -6.87
CA LEU A 611 -27.74 4.10 -5.96
C LEU A 611 -27.54 2.67 -5.44
N VAL A 612 -26.55 1.97 -5.97
CA VAL A 612 -26.13 0.64 -5.51
C VAL A 612 -24.93 0.78 -4.59
N CYS A 613 -25.04 0.32 -3.35
CA CYS A 613 -23.93 0.31 -2.41
C CYS A 613 -23.29 -1.08 -2.32
N VAL A 614 -21.98 -1.17 -2.55
CA VAL A 614 -21.18 -2.38 -2.32
C VAL A 614 -20.51 -2.23 -0.95
N THR A 615 -20.87 -3.10 -0.02
CA THR A 615 -20.43 -3.04 1.38
C THR A 615 -19.89 -4.39 1.86
N GLY A 616 -19.55 -4.46 3.13
CA GLY A 616 -18.95 -5.63 3.77
C GLY A 616 -17.57 -5.34 4.36
N VAL A 617 -17.01 -6.31 5.08
CA VAL A 617 -15.82 -6.11 5.92
C VAL A 617 -14.54 -5.76 5.12
N SER A 618 -13.55 -5.16 5.77
CA SER A 618 -12.27 -4.82 5.11
C SER A 618 -11.59 -6.11 4.61
N GLY A 619 -11.14 -6.10 3.35
CA GLY A 619 -10.57 -7.29 2.71
C GLY A 619 -11.58 -8.31 2.17
N SER A 620 -12.90 -8.04 2.19
CA SER A 620 -13.91 -8.96 1.65
C SER A 620 -13.94 -9.10 0.13
N GLY A 621 -13.24 -8.21 -0.60
CA GLY A 621 -13.17 -8.22 -2.07
C GLY A 621 -13.94 -7.10 -2.79
N LYS A 622 -14.44 -6.08 -2.07
CA LYS A 622 -15.20 -4.94 -2.64
C LYS A 622 -14.47 -4.23 -3.78
N SER A 623 -13.25 -3.74 -3.52
CA SER A 623 -12.44 -3.05 -4.54
C SER A 623 -12.08 -4.00 -5.68
N THR A 624 -11.80 -5.27 -5.40
CA THR A 624 -11.55 -6.27 -6.45
C THR A 624 -12.76 -6.46 -7.36
N LEU A 625 -13.96 -6.57 -6.80
CA LEU A 625 -15.19 -6.73 -7.59
C LEU A 625 -15.44 -5.53 -8.50
N VAL A 626 -15.35 -4.30 -7.96
CA VAL A 626 -15.75 -3.09 -8.69
C VAL A 626 -14.60 -2.52 -9.54
N GLN A 627 -13.39 -2.39 -8.99
CA GLN A 627 -12.27 -1.70 -9.64
C GLN A 627 -11.38 -2.65 -10.46
N ASP A 628 -11.12 -3.87 -10.01
CA ASP A 628 -10.21 -4.80 -10.72
C ASP A 628 -10.96 -5.66 -11.76
N VAL A 629 -12.25 -5.93 -11.53
CA VAL A 629 -13.06 -6.77 -12.43
C VAL A 629 -14.07 -5.93 -13.22
N LEU A 630 -15.06 -5.33 -12.56
CA LEU A 630 -16.20 -4.68 -13.23
C LEU A 630 -15.76 -3.51 -14.13
N TYR A 631 -14.95 -2.58 -13.61
CA TYR A 631 -14.53 -1.39 -14.34
C TYR A 631 -13.70 -1.72 -15.60
N PRO A 632 -12.62 -2.53 -15.53
CA PRO A 632 -11.87 -2.92 -16.72
C PRO A 632 -12.70 -3.78 -17.68
N ALA A 633 -13.62 -4.62 -17.17
CA ALA A 633 -14.51 -5.39 -18.03
C ALA A 633 -15.45 -4.48 -18.85
N LEU A 634 -15.99 -3.43 -18.23
CA LEU A 634 -16.80 -2.41 -18.91
C LEU A 634 -15.98 -1.59 -19.92
N LEU A 635 -14.76 -1.17 -19.56
CA LEU A 635 -13.86 -0.48 -20.49
C LEU A 635 -13.50 -1.35 -21.70
N LYS A 636 -13.21 -2.64 -21.47
CA LYS A 636 -12.94 -3.64 -22.53
C LYS A 636 -14.17 -3.80 -23.44
N ALA A 637 -15.37 -3.94 -22.85
CA ALA A 637 -16.62 -4.04 -23.61
C ALA A 637 -16.92 -2.77 -24.45
N LYS A 638 -16.38 -1.61 -24.05
CA LYS A 638 -16.48 -0.33 -24.77
C LYS A 638 -15.30 -0.05 -25.71
N GLY A 639 -14.37 -1.00 -25.88
CA GLY A 639 -13.19 -0.83 -26.73
C GLY A 639 -12.16 0.19 -26.22
N ARG A 640 -12.23 0.59 -24.94
CA ARG A 640 -11.29 1.53 -24.33
C ARG A 640 -10.02 0.80 -23.86
N PRO A 641 -8.83 1.43 -23.96
CA PRO A 641 -7.61 0.87 -23.39
C PRO A 641 -7.76 0.74 -21.88
N THR A 642 -7.46 -0.45 -21.35
CA THR A 642 -7.50 -0.75 -19.92
C THR A 642 -6.55 -1.90 -19.64
N GLU A 643 -6.13 -2.08 -18.38
CA GLU A 643 -5.48 -3.30 -17.94
C GLU A 643 -6.43 -4.50 -18.11
N ALA A 644 -5.87 -5.72 -18.16
CA ALA A 644 -6.68 -6.92 -18.29
C ALA A 644 -7.65 -7.02 -17.09
N PRO A 645 -8.97 -7.17 -17.33
CA PRO A 645 -9.92 -7.36 -16.24
C PRO A 645 -9.56 -8.60 -15.43
N GLY A 646 -9.74 -8.53 -14.12
CA GLY A 646 -9.60 -9.67 -13.23
C GLY A 646 -10.47 -10.85 -13.68
N ALA A 647 -10.09 -12.06 -13.26
CA ALA A 647 -10.76 -13.29 -13.70
C ALA A 647 -12.28 -13.24 -13.48
N HIS A 648 -13.03 -13.39 -14.58
CA HIS A 648 -14.49 -13.47 -14.60
C HIS A 648 -14.95 -14.27 -15.83
N ARG A 649 -16.17 -14.82 -15.80
CA ARG A 649 -16.73 -15.63 -16.88
C ARG A 649 -17.39 -14.77 -17.96
N ALA A 650 -18.25 -13.83 -17.59
CA ALA A 650 -18.94 -12.97 -18.55
C ALA A 650 -19.45 -11.66 -17.92
N LEU A 651 -19.61 -10.64 -18.75
CA LEU A 651 -20.31 -9.40 -18.41
C LEU A 651 -21.53 -9.24 -19.33
N LYS A 652 -22.74 -9.24 -18.76
CA LYS A 652 -24.02 -9.07 -19.47
C LYS A 652 -24.63 -7.71 -19.13
N GLY A 653 -25.23 -7.05 -20.12
CA GLY A 653 -25.87 -5.73 -19.94
C GLY A 653 -24.94 -4.52 -20.09
N GLY A 654 -23.65 -4.71 -20.44
CA GLY A 654 -22.70 -3.60 -20.60
C GLY A 654 -23.06 -2.59 -21.73
N HIS A 655 -23.93 -2.98 -22.67
CA HIS A 655 -24.45 -2.10 -23.73
C HIS A 655 -25.53 -1.12 -23.23
N GLN A 656 -26.09 -1.35 -22.03
CA GLN A 656 -27.18 -0.53 -21.47
C GLN A 656 -26.67 0.80 -20.88
N VAL A 657 -25.36 0.92 -20.70
CA VAL A 657 -24.70 2.15 -20.24
C VAL A 657 -23.88 2.71 -21.39
N SER A 658 -23.87 4.03 -21.58
CA SER A 658 -23.13 4.68 -22.67
C SER A 658 -21.63 4.76 -22.39
N ASP A 659 -21.28 5.09 -21.14
CA ASP A 659 -19.91 5.17 -20.67
C ASP A 659 -19.80 4.75 -19.19
N VAL A 660 -18.57 4.48 -18.74
CA VAL A 660 -18.25 4.21 -17.33
C VAL A 660 -17.20 5.20 -16.84
N VAL A 661 -17.42 5.73 -15.63
CA VAL A 661 -16.55 6.71 -14.99
C VAL A 661 -16.19 6.22 -13.60
N LEU A 662 -14.90 6.04 -13.32
CA LEU A 662 -14.38 5.75 -11.99
C LEU A 662 -13.98 7.05 -11.30
N VAL A 663 -14.59 7.32 -10.14
CA VAL A 663 -14.33 8.48 -9.29
C VAL A 663 -13.71 7.99 -7.98
N ASP A 664 -12.39 7.85 -8.00
CA ASP A 664 -11.55 7.37 -6.89
C ASP A 664 -10.82 8.53 -6.17
N GLN A 665 -10.10 8.19 -5.10
CA GLN A 665 -9.28 9.13 -4.33
C GLN A 665 -7.90 9.41 -4.95
N SER A 666 -7.61 8.87 -6.15
CA SER A 666 -6.32 9.12 -6.79
C SER A 666 -6.12 10.62 -7.06
N PRO A 667 -4.89 11.15 -6.88
CA PRO A 667 -4.64 12.56 -7.14
C PRO A 667 -4.99 12.92 -8.59
N ILE A 668 -5.83 13.93 -8.78
CA ILE A 668 -6.27 14.39 -10.12
C ILE A 668 -5.05 14.75 -11.00
N GLY A 669 -4.02 15.34 -10.40
CA GLY A 669 -2.79 15.68 -11.09
C GLY A 669 -1.66 15.97 -10.11
N LYS A 670 -0.43 15.72 -10.54
CA LYS A 670 0.79 16.02 -9.76
C LYS A 670 1.27 17.48 -9.91
N THR A 671 0.58 18.28 -10.72
CA THR A 671 1.03 19.63 -11.08
C THR A 671 0.29 20.67 -10.27
N THR A 672 1.00 21.68 -9.78
CA THR A 672 0.41 22.87 -9.11
C THR A 672 -0.35 23.79 -10.08
N ARG A 673 -0.38 23.43 -11.38
CA ARG A 673 -1.07 24.13 -12.46
C ARG A 673 -2.56 23.85 -12.54
N SER A 674 -3.04 22.76 -11.94
CA SER A 674 -4.47 22.48 -11.85
C SER A 674 -5.00 23.05 -10.54
N ASN A 675 -6.18 23.66 -10.59
CA ASN A 675 -6.89 24.22 -9.44
C ASN A 675 -8.41 24.09 -9.64
N PRO A 676 -9.24 24.25 -8.58
CA PRO A 676 -10.69 24.11 -8.70
C PRO A 676 -11.31 24.93 -9.83
N ALA A 677 -10.90 26.19 -10.01
CA ALA A 677 -11.47 27.07 -11.03
C ALA A 677 -11.16 26.61 -12.48
N SER A 678 -9.94 26.14 -12.74
CA SER A 678 -9.56 25.61 -14.06
C SER A 678 -10.18 24.25 -14.33
N TYR A 679 -10.41 23.44 -13.30
CA TYR A 679 -10.98 22.10 -13.43
C TYR A 679 -12.44 22.13 -13.89
N VAL A 680 -13.26 23.02 -13.34
CA VAL A 680 -14.68 23.19 -13.74
C VAL A 680 -14.87 24.19 -14.90
N GLY A 681 -13.78 24.70 -15.48
CA GLY A 681 -13.80 25.67 -16.57
C GLY A 681 -14.18 27.12 -16.18
N ALA A 682 -14.43 27.40 -14.90
CA ALA A 682 -14.76 28.76 -14.43
C ALA A 682 -13.63 29.77 -14.67
N PHE A 683 -12.37 29.32 -14.67
CA PHE A 683 -11.22 30.20 -14.84
C PHE A 683 -11.17 30.87 -16.23
N ASP A 684 -11.68 30.21 -17.27
CA ASP A 684 -11.69 30.78 -18.62
C ASP A 684 -12.62 31.99 -18.70
N CYS A 685 -13.84 31.86 -18.16
CA CYS A 685 -14.79 32.96 -18.03
C CYS A 685 -14.20 34.12 -17.21
N ILE A 686 -13.49 33.83 -16.11
CA ILE A 686 -12.84 34.85 -15.28
C ILE A 686 -11.76 35.59 -16.08
N ARG A 687 -10.90 34.89 -16.83
CA ARG A 687 -9.84 35.52 -17.64
C ARG A 687 -10.41 36.45 -18.71
N GLU A 688 -11.54 36.09 -19.31
CA GLU A 688 -12.23 36.95 -20.29
C GLU A 688 -12.78 38.23 -19.67
N LEU A 689 -13.27 38.18 -18.42
CA LEU A 689 -13.69 39.38 -17.70
C LEU A 689 -12.50 40.32 -17.42
N PHE A 690 -11.35 39.77 -17.00
CA PHE A 690 -10.15 40.58 -16.75
C PHE A 690 -9.61 41.24 -18.03
N ALA A 691 -9.65 40.55 -19.17
CA ALA A 691 -9.28 41.13 -20.46
C ALA A 691 -10.17 42.30 -20.90
N LYS A 692 -11.39 42.41 -20.35
CA LYS A 692 -12.33 43.51 -20.63
C LYS A 692 -12.15 44.72 -19.71
N THR A 693 -11.26 44.68 -18.71
CA THR A 693 -11.01 45.81 -17.80
C THR A 693 -10.35 47.00 -18.51
N PRO A 694 -10.56 48.25 -18.05
CA PRO A 694 -9.96 49.44 -18.68
C PRO A 694 -8.43 49.34 -18.83
N ALA A 695 -7.73 48.97 -17.76
CA ALA A 695 -6.28 48.81 -17.76
C ALA A 695 -5.80 47.71 -18.72
N ALA A 696 -6.55 46.60 -18.82
CA ALA A 696 -6.23 45.53 -19.76
C ALA A 696 -6.40 45.99 -21.22
N ARG A 697 -7.46 46.76 -21.53
CA ARG A 697 -7.71 47.30 -22.87
C ARG A 697 -6.64 48.30 -23.29
N GLU A 698 -6.26 49.21 -22.40
CA GLU A 698 -5.20 50.20 -22.65
C GLU A 698 -3.86 49.53 -22.98
N ARG A 699 -3.54 48.42 -22.29
CA ARG A 699 -2.29 47.68 -22.45
C ARG A 699 -2.36 46.52 -23.46
N ALA A 700 -3.47 46.40 -24.19
CA ALA A 700 -3.73 45.32 -25.14
C ALA A 700 -3.56 43.90 -24.54
N TYR A 701 -3.90 43.72 -23.27
CA TYR A 701 -3.88 42.42 -22.62
C TYR A 701 -5.07 41.57 -23.08
N THR A 702 -4.77 40.30 -23.37
CA THR A 702 -5.79 39.31 -23.77
C THR A 702 -6.09 38.37 -22.61
N ALA A 703 -7.13 37.53 -22.73
CA ALA A 703 -7.39 36.45 -21.77
C ALA A 703 -6.17 35.51 -21.62
N GLY A 704 -5.33 35.40 -22.65
CA GLY A 704 -4.06 34.68 -22.61
C GLY A 704 -3.07 35.28 -21.63
N THR A 705 -2.97 36.61 -21.52
CA THR A 705 -2.07 37.30 -20.56
C THR A 705 -2.36 36.89 -19.12
N PHE A 706 -3.64 36.69 -18.80
CA PHE A 706 -4.14 36.30 -17.48
C PHE A 706 -4.06 34.78 -17.21
N SER A 707 -3.52 33.98 -18.12
CA SER A 707 -3.27 32.55 -17.90
C SER A 707 -1.93 32.31 -17.20
N PHE A 708 -1.94 31.65 -16.04
CA PHE A 708 -0.70 31.21 -15.37
C PHE A 708 -0.08 29.96 -16.04
N ASN A 709 -0.82 29.26 -16.91
CA ASN A 709 -0.36 28.03 -17.57
C ASN A 709 0.55 28.30 -18.77
N SER A 710 0.11 29.19 -19.66
CA SER A 710 0.77 29.47 -20.93
C SER A 710 0.86 30.96 -21.26
N GLY A 711 0.36 31.82 -20.37
CA GLY A 711 0.28 33.27 -20.60
C GLY A 711 1.62 33.99 -20.45
N THR A 712 1.73 35.11 -21.16
CA THR A 712 2.87 36.04 -21.10
C THR A 712 2.93 36.82 -19.77
N GLY A 713 1.82 36.92 -19.05
CA GLY A 713 1.72 37.66 -17.78
C GLY A 713 2.17 36.90 -16.54
N ARG A 714 2.58 35.64 -16.65
CA ARG A 714 3.03 34.83 -15.51
C ARG A 714 4.39 35.28 -14.98
N CYS A 715 4.62 35.03 -13.69
CA CYS A 715 5.92 35.22 -13.05
C CYS A 715 6.98 34.36 -13.76
N PRO A 716 8.14 34.94 -14.17
CA PRO A 716 9.16 34.23 -14.92
C PRO A 716 9.91 33.18 -14.08
N ALA A 717 10.17 33.44 -12.79
CA ALA A 717 10.90 32.53 -11.90
C ALA A 717 10.14 31.20 -11.70
N CYS A 718 8.94 31.26 -11.12
CA CYS A 718 8.12 30.06 -10.89
C CYS A 718 7.35 29.59 -12.14
N ARG A 719 7.44 30.29 -13.27
CA ARG A 719 6.70 30.01 -14.52
C ARG A 719 5.19 29.85 -14.32
N GLY A 720 4.63 30.65 -13.42
CA GLY A 720 3.21 30.65 -13.06
C GLY A 720 2.78 29.64 -11.99
N ASN A 721 3.71 28.85 -11.43
CA ASN A 721 3.37 27.89 -10.36
C ASN A 721 3.05 28.58 -9.02
N GLY A 722 3.67 29.73 -8.74
CA GLY A 722 3.60 30.42 -7.44
C GLY A 722 4.50 29.82 -6.35
N PHE A 723 4.92 28.57 -6.50
CA PHE A 723 5.73 27.84 -5.52
C PHE A 723 6.94 27.18 -6.18
N GLU A 724 7.98 26.98 -5.39
CA GLU A 724 9.18 26.20 -5.69
C GLU A 724 9.15 24.89 -4.89
N HIS A 725 9.46 23.78 -5.55
CA HIS A 725 9.54 22.48 -4.89
C HIS A 725 10.95 22.26 -4.36
N VAL A 726 11.08 22.09 -3.05
CA VAL A 726 12.36 21.80 -2.39
C VAL A 726 12.33 20.37 -1.90
N GLU A 727 13.22 19.55 -2.47
CA GLU A 727 13.41 18.16 -2.05
C GLU A 727 14.16 18.12 -0.71
N MET A 728 13.58 17.44 0.27
CA MET A 728 14.13 17.32 1.62
C MET A 728 14.71 15.91 1.81
N GLN A 729 15.87 15.78 2.48
CA GLN A 729 16.54 14.48 2.59
C GLN A 729 15.92 13.55 3.65
N PHE A 730 15.43 14.11 4.75
CA PHE A 730 14.92 13.35 5.92
C PHE A 730 13.46 13.66 6.27
N LEU A 731 12.91 14.72 5.68
CA LEU A 731 11.52 15.15 5.86
C LEU A 731 10.81 15.04 4.53
N SER A 732 9.48 15.14 4.55
CA SER A 732 8.69 15.23 3.33
C SER A 732 9.07 16.49 2.54
N ASP A 733 9.08 16.39 1.21
CA ASP A 733 9.32 17.53 0.32
C ASP A 733 8.37 18.69 0.64
N VAL A 734 8.87 19.92 0.53
CA VAL A 734 8.12 21.13 0.89
C VAL A 734 7.99 22.05 -0.32
N TYR A 735 6.82 22.68 -0.46
CA TYR A 735 6.58 23.73 -1.44
C TYR A 735 6.76 25.10 -0.78
N LEU A 736 7.81 25.82 -1.16
CA LEU A 736 8.07 27.17 -0.68
C LEU A 736 7.46 28.20 -1.62
N ARG A 737 7.00 29.34 -1.09
CA ARG A 737 6.51 30.44 -1.93
C ARG A 737 7.64 30.97 -2.81
N CYS A 738 7.31 31.28 -4.06
CA CYS A 738 8.25 31.89 -5.00
C CYS A 738 8.71 33.24 -4.45
N PRO A 739 10.02 33.49 -4.28
CA PRO A 739 10.52 34.76 -3.72
C PRO A 739 10.14 35.98 -4.57
N ASP A 740 10.07 35.82 -5.90
CA ASP A 740 9.78 36.93 -6.81
C ASP A 740 8.33 37.39 -6.85
N CYS A 741 7.38 36.49 -6.62
CA CYS A 741 5.94 36.81 -6.71
C CYS A 741 5.16 36.52 -5.44
N ASP A 742 5.81 36.03 -4.38
CA ASP A 742 5.19 35.64 -3.11
C ASP A 742 3.91 34.81 -3.31
N GLY A 743 3.97 33.80 -4.18
CA GLY A 743 2.82 32.94 -4.47
C GLY A 743 1.75 33.54 -5.41
N ARG A 744 1.85 34.82 -5.80
CA ARG A 744 0.85 35.52 -6.63
C ARG A 744 0.78 35.02 -8.07
N ARG A 745 1.76 34.25 -8.56
CA ARG A 745 1.84 33.61 -9.91
C ARG A 745 2.01 34.55 -11.11
N TYR A 746 1.77 35.84 -10.96
CA TYR A 746 1.82 36.84 -12.04
C TYR A 746 2.93 37.87 -11.84
N ARG A 747 3.26 38.60 -12.90
CA ARG A 747 4.10 39.80 -12.82
C ARG A 747 3.31 40.96 -12.21
N ALA A 748 4.02 41.90 -11.59
CA ALA A 748 3.39 43.03 -10.90
C ALA A 748 2.49 43.86 -11.82
N GLU A 749 2.89 44.11 -13.06
CA GLU A 749 2.17 44.97 -14.01
C GLU A 749 0.83 44.35 -14.46
N VAL A 750 0.71 43.03 -14.39
CA VAL A 750 -0.54 42.30 -14.71
C VAL A 750 -1.54 42.42 -13.57
N LEU A 751 -1.06 42.51 -12.33
CA LEU A 751 -1.90 42.62 -11.13
C LEU A 751 -2.56 44.00 -10.99
N GLU A 752 -2.07 45.01 -11.71
CA GLU A 752 -2.68 46.35 -11.78
C GLU A 752 -4.04 46.34 -12.52
N ALA A 753 -4.27 45.35 -13.39
CA ALA A 753 -5.60 45.15 -13.98
C ALA A 753 -6.54 44.56 -12.92
N THR A 754 -7.42 45.39 -12.38
CA THR A 754 -8.35 45.01 -11.31
C THR A 754 -9.80 44.99 -11.79
N LEU A 755 -10.57 44.05 -11.25
CA LEU A 755 -12.02 44.00 -11.36
C LEU A 755 -12.59 44.30 -9.98
N ARG A 756 -13.42 45.33 -9.84
CA ARG A 756 -13.97 45.78 -8.53
C ARG A 756 -12.91 45.92 -7.43
N GLY A 757 -11.74 46.46 -7.79
CA GLY A 757 -10.61 46.69 -6.86
C GLY A 757 -9.83 45.43 -6.47
N LYS A 758 -10.05 44.29 -7.13
CA LYS A 758 -9.34 43.03 -6.89
C LYS A 758 -8.57 42.60 -8.14
N SER A 759 -7.30 42.25 -7.98
CA SER A 759 -6.48 41.68 -9.06
C SER A 759 -6.89 40.23 -9.34
N ILE A 760 -6.40 39.64 -10.45
CA ILE A 760 -6.67 38.23 -10.73
C ILE A 760 -6.08 37.30 -9.66
N ALA A 761 -4.95 37.67 -9.05
CA ALA A 761 -4.36 36.91 -7.96
C ALA A 761 -5.24 36.98 -6.70
N ASP A 762 -5.84 38.14 -6.40
CA ASP A 762 -6.77 38.26 -5.27
C ASP A 762 -8.03 37.42 -5.51
N VAL A 763 -8.56 37.41 -6.74
CA VAL A 763 -9.71 36.57 -7.11
C VAL A 763 -9.39 35.09 -6.97
N LEU A 764 -8.20 34.65 -7.40
CA LEU A 764 -7.76 33.27 -7.23
C LEU A 764 -7.55 32.88 -5.76
N ASP A 765 -7.29 33.85 -4.87
CA ASP A 765 -7.15 33.61 -3.44
C ASP A 765 -8.48 33.59 -2.67
N MET A 766 -9.59 34.03 -3.31
CA MET A 766 -10.94 33.94 -2.75
C MET A 766 -11.38 32.48 -2.62
N THR A 767 -12.12 32.20 -1.56
CA THR A 767 -12.92 30.97 -1.46
C THR A 767 -13.99 30.94 -2.56
N ILE A 768 -14.44 29.74 -2.93
CA ILE A 768 -15.53 29.58 -3.91
C ILE A 768 -16.81 30.28 -3.44
N SER A 769 -17.09 30.27 -2.13
CA SER A 769 -18.23 30.99 -1.53
C SER A 769 -18.12 32.52 -1.68
N GLU A 770 -16.94 33.09 -1.45
CA GLU A 770 -16.67 34.51 -1.71
C GLU A 770 -16.76 34.84 -3.20
N ALA A 771 -16.17 33.99 -4.06
CA ALA A 771 -16.21 34.17 -5.50
C ALA A 771 -17.65 34.13 -6.04
N ALA A 772 -18.50 33.23 -5.53
CA ALA A 772 -19.90 33.17 -5.91
C ALA A 772 -20.67 34.45 -5.54
N ARG A 773 -20.38 35.06 -4.39
CA ARG A 773 -20.92 36.38 -4.03
C ARG A 773 -20.34 37.49 -4.91
N PHE A 774 -19.04 37.48 -5.15
CA PHE A 774 -18.33 38.49 -5.94
C PHE A 774 -18.80 38.53 -7.40
N PHE A 775 -19.02 37.37 -8.01
CA PHE A 775 -19.48 37.19 -9.39
C PHE A 775 -20.99 37.03 -9.52
N GLY A 776 -21.80 37.37 -8.49
CA GLY A 776 -23.25 37.15 -8.51
C GLY A 776 -24.00 37.78 -9.70
N ALA A 777 -23.42 38.81 -10.34
CA ALA A 777 -23.96 39.43 -11.55
C ALA A 777 -23.52 38.77 -12.89
N HIS A 778 -22.63 37.77 -12.83
CA HIS A 778 -22.03 37.10 -13.99
C HIS A 778 -22.49 35.64 -14.05
N ALA A 779 -23.64 35.42 -14.71
CA ALA A 779 -24.32 34.12 -14.73
C ALA A 779 -23.42 32.95 -15.19
N GLU A 780 -22.59 33.15 -16.22
CA GLU A 780 -21.70 32.10 -16.74
C GLU A 780 -20.68 31.62 -15.69
N VAL A 781 -20.10 32.54 -14.91
CA VAL A 781 -19.15 32.17 -13.85
C VAL A 781 -19.87 31.41 -12.74
N ILE A 782 -21.06 31.86 -12.33
CA ILE A 782 -21.85 31.21 -11.29
C ILE A 782 -22.31 29.82 -11.70
N GLN A 783 -22.74 29.63 -12.94
CA GLN A 783 -23.10 28.31 -13.48
C GLN A 783 -21.93 27.33 -13.40
N ARG A 784 -20.70 27.77 -13.70
CA ARG A 784 -19.50 26.93 -13.61
C ARG A 784 -19.03 26.69 -12.18
N LEU A 785 -19.26 27.63 -11.25
CA LEU A 785 -18.88 27.47 -9.84
C LEU A 785 -19.91 26.68 -9.02
N LYS A 786 -21.18 26.67 -9.42
CA LYS A 786 -22.27 26.01 -8.67
C LYS A 786 -22.01 24.53 -8.36
N PRO A 787 -21.50 23.69 -9.29
CA PRO A 787 -21.16 22.31 -9.00
C PRO A 787 -20.20 22.14 -7.81
N LEU A 788 -19.21 23.05 -7.65
CA LEU A 788 -18.29 23.01 -6.52
C LEU A 788 -19.00 23.25 -5.18
N ILE A 789 -19.98 24.15 -5.17
CA ILE A 789 -20.78 24.46 -3.98
C ILE A 789 -21.70 23.28 -3.64
N ASP A 790 -22.35 22.70 -4.66
CA ASP A 790 -23.31 21.61 -4.49
C ASP A 790 -22.65 20.34 -3.92
N VAL A 791 -21.36 20.09 -4.21
CA VAL A 791 -20.56 19.01 -3.60
C VAL A 791 -19.90 19.38 -2.26
N GLY A 792 -20.14 20.59 -1.75
CA GLY A 792 -19.63 21.06 -0.45
C GLY A 792 -18.15 21.49 -0.44
N LEU A 793 -17.62 21.95 -1.57
CA LEU A 793 -16.26 22.49 -1.68
C LEU A 793 -16.21 24.02 -1.65
N ASP A 794 -17.27 24.68 -1.17
CA ASP A 794 -17.40 26.15 -1.17
C ASP A 794 -16.31 26.89 -0.36
N TYR A 795 -15.64 26.18 0.55
CA TYR A 795 -14.56 26.71 1.37
C TYR A 795 -13.18 26.70 0.69
N LEU A 796 -12.98 25.94 -0.40
CA LEU A 796 -11.70 25.89 -1.09
C LEU A 796 -11.43 27.21 -1.82
N LYS A 797 -10.16 27.59 -1.93
CA LYS A 797 -9.76 28.74 -2.76
C LYS A 797 -9.84 28.38 -4.23
N LEU A 798 -10.29 29.31 -5.07
CA LEU A 798 -10.39 29.11 -6.53
C LEU A 798 -9.07 28.65 -7.16
N GLY A 799 -7.97 29.25 -6.70
CA GLY A 799 -6.61 29.02 -7.17
C GLY A 799 -5.85 27.93 -6.43
N GLN A 800 -6.44 27.25 -5.45
CA GLN A 800 -5.75 26.25 -4.62
C GLN A 800 -5.12 25.16 -5.49
N PRO A 801 -3.82 24.88 -5.35
CA PRO A 801 -3.19 23.80 -6.10
C PRO A 801 -3.86 22.46 -5.82
N VAL A 802 -4.24 21.73 -6.87
CA VAL A 802 -4.83 20.39 -6.74
C VAL A 802 -3.99 19.40 -5.90
N PRO A 803 -2.64 19.39 -5.94
CA PRO A 803 -1.85 18.48 -5.11
C PRO A 803 -1.98 18.71 -3.60
N THR A 804 -2.47 19.88 -3.15
CA THR A 804 -2.67 20.18 -1.73
C THR A 804 -4.09 19.84 -1.27
N LEU A 805 -4.92 19.25 -2.13
CA LEU A 805 -6.25 18.76 -1.77
C LEU A 805 -6.13 17.38 -1.12
N SER A 806 -6.94 17.13 -0.10
CA SER A 806 -7.14 15.79 0.46
C SER A 806 -7.75 14.85 -0.59
N GLY A 807 -7.64 13.53 -0.34
CA GLY A 807 -8.23 12.51 -1.23
C GLY A 807 -9.73 12.73 -1.45
N GLY A 808 -10.48 12.99 -0.38
CA GLY A 808 -11.92 13.27 -0.44
C GLY A 808 -12.27 14.61 -1.12
N GLU A 809 -11.44 15.65 -1.00
CA GLU A 809 -11.62 16.91 -1.76
C GLU A 809 -11.36 16.71 -3.25
N ALA A 810 -10.31 15.97 -3.61
CA ALA A 810 -10.02 15.62 -5.00
C ALA A 810 -11.15 14.80 -5.63
N GLN A 811 -11.70 13.84 -4.88
CA GLN A 811 -12.83 13.04 -5.35
C GLN A 811 -14.10 13.89 -5.57
N ARG A 812 -14.42 14.79 -4.64
CA ARG A 812 -15.53 15.74 -4.79
C ARG A 812 -15.31 16.72 -5.94
N LEU A 813 -14.06 17.12 -6.21
CA LEU A 813 -13.73 17.96 -7.36
C LEU A 813 -13.97 17.23 -8.69
N LYS A 814 -13.62 15.93 -8.80
CA LYS A 814 -13.97 15.09 -9.95
C LYS A 814 -15.49 15.01 -10.15
N LEU A 815 -16.24 14.79 -9.06
CA LEU A 815 -17.70 14.78 -9.07
C LEU A 815 -18.28 16.11 -9.57
N ALA A 816 -17.76 17.24 -9.08
CA ALA A 816 -18.17 18.56 -9.53
C ALA A 816 -17.91 18.80 -11.03
N GLY A 817 -16.78 18.30 -11.56
CA GLY A 817 -16.50 18.33 -13.00
C GLY A 817 -17.57 17.60 -13.81
N HIS A 818 -17.98 16.40 -13.37
CA HIS A 818 -19.04 15.65 -14.03
C HIS A 818 -20.42 16.30 -13.93
N LEU A 819 -20.75 16.89 -12.79
CA LEU A 819 -21.98 17.68 -12.63
C LEU A 819 -21.98 18.92 -13.54
N ALA A 820 -20.82 19.56 -13.75
CA ALA A 820 -20.69 20.69 -14.67
C ALA A 820 -20.90 20.31 -16.14
N ASP A 821 -20.61 19.07 -16.51
CA ASP A 821 -20.76 18.51 -17.86
C ASP A 821 -22.12 17.82 -18.08
N THR A 822 -22.99 17.78 -17.06
CA THR A 822 -24.28 17.08 -17.13
C THR A 822 -25.31 17.97 -17.83
N GLU A 823 -25.64 17.66 -19.09
CA GLU A 823 -26.76 18.26 -19.82
C GLU A 823 -28.02 17.38 -19.70
N ALA A 824 -29.19 18.01 -19.62
CA ALA A 824 -30.47 17.30 -19.61
C ALA A 824 -30.68 16.55 -20.93
N GLY A 825 -30.77 15.22 -20.88
CA GLY A 825 -30.88 14.36 -22.06
C GLY A 825 -29.56 13.74 -22.55
N ALA A 826 -28.47 13.89 -21.79
CA ALA A 826 -27.21 13.20 -22.06
C ALA A 826 -27.33 11.67 -21.92
N ASP A 827 -26.51 10.92 -22.67
CA ASP A 827 -26.52 9.46 -22.63
C ASP A 827 -26.23 8.92 -21.20
N ALA A 828 -27.00 7.92 -20.75
CA ALA A 828 -26.91 7.33 -19.41
C ALA A 828 -25.54 6.68 -19.13
N LYS A 829 -24.74 7.29 -18.24
CA LYS A 829 -23.44 6.80 -17.77
C LYS A 829 -23.56 5.99 -16.47
N LEU A 830 -22.57 5.13 -16.23
CA LEU A 830 -22.36 4.45 -14.95
C LEU A 830 -21.20 5.09 -14.20
N PHE A 831 -21.46 5.61 -12.99
CA PHE A 831 -20.45 6.13 -12.10
C PHE A 831 -20.09 5.11 -11.02
N LEU A 832 -18.79 4.89 -10.82
CA LEU A 832 -18.24 4.04 -9.78
C LEU A 832 -17.51 4.92 -8.77
N PHE A 833 -17.92 4.90 -7.51
CA PHE A 833 -17.27 5.67 -6.44
C PHE A 833 -16.60 4.72 -5.44
N ASP A 834 -15.41 5.10 -4.99
CA ASP A 834 -14.66 4.39 -3.96
C ASP A 834 -14.59 5.22 -2.68
N GLU A 835 -15.28 4.78 -1.63
CA GLU A 835 -15.33 5.39 -0.29
C GLU A 835 -15.47 6.94 -0.30
N PRO A 836 -16.51 7.49 -0.97
CA PRO A 836 -16.68 8.93 -1.14
C PRO A 836 -17.00 9.70 0.14
N THR A 837 -17.31 9.02 1.26
CA THR A 837 -17.53 9.66 2.57
C THR A 837 -16.28 9.80 3.42
N THR A 838 -15.13 9.37 2.92
CA THR A 838 -13.83 9.62 3.56
C THR A 838 -13.65 11.10 3.84
N GLY A 839 -13.33 11.49 5.07
CA GLY A 839 -13.15 12.91 5.41
C GLY A 839 -14.42 13.69 5.75
N LEU A 840 -15.60 13.06 5.68
CA LEU A 840 -16.86 13.80 5.69
C LEU A 840 -17.58 13.76 7.03
N HIS A 841 -17.91 14.95 7.51
CA HIS A 841 -18.90 15.14 8.57
C HIS A 841 -20.31 14.77 8.06
N PHE A 842 -21.23 14.42 8.97
CA PHE A 842 -22.62 14.03 8.66
C PHE A 842 -23.33 14.99 7.69
N ASP A 843 -23.15 16.30 7.89
CA ASP A 843 -23.73 17.33 7.01
C ASP A 843 -23.16 17.32 5.59
N ASP A 844 -21.89 16.97 5.45
CA ASP A 844 -21.23 16.87 4.16
C ASP A 844 -21.59 15.56 3.45
N VAL A 845 -21.83 14.48 4.21
CA VAL A 845 -22.46 13.25 3.69
C VAL A 845 -23.85 13.56 3.13
N ALA A 846 -24.65 14.38 3.81
CA ALA A 846 -25.97 14.80 3.32
C ALA A 846 -25.89 15.64 2.03
N LYS A 847 -24.85 16.49 1.86
CA LYS A 847 -24.59 17.21 0.60
C LYS A 847 -24.19 16.24 -0.52
N LEU A 848 -23.31 15.29 -0.23
CA LEU A 848 -22.86 14.28 -1.17
C LEU A 848 -24.04 13.42 -1.67
N LEU A 849 -24.91 12.94 -0.78
CA LEU A 849 -26.11 12.19 -1.16
C LEU A 849 -27.04 13.02 -2.05
N ARG A 850 -27.16 14.33 -1.82
CA ARG A 850 -27.91 15.22 -2.72
C ARG A 850 -27.26 15.34 -4.10
N ALA A 851 -25.93 15.43 -4.17
CA ALA A 851 -25.20 15.44 -5.44
C ALA A 851 -25.36 14.12 -6.21
N PHE A 852 -25.35 12.97 -5.52
CA PHE A 852 -25.66 11.67 -6.12
C PHE A 852 -27.06 11.61 -6.71
N ARG A 853 -28.05 12.20 -6.03
CA ARG A 853 -29.41 12.28 -6.56
C ARG A 853 -29.49 13.11 -7.83
N GLN A 854 -28.76 14.22 -7.92
CA GLN A 854 -28.72 15.02 -9.17
C GLN A 854 -28.24 14.19 -10.37
N LEU A 855 -27.24 13.31 -10.17
CA LEU A 855 -26.79 12.39 -11.22
C LEU A 855 -27.85 11.33 -11.56
N LEU A 856 -28.52 10.77 -10.55
CA LEU A 856 -29.60 9.79 -10.77
C LEU A 856 -30.79 10.41 -11.50
N ASP A 857 -31.19 11.62 -11.13
CA ASP A 857 -32.29 12.36 -11.76
C ASP A 857 -31.96 12.74 -13.22
N ALA A 858 -30.67 12.87 -13.55
CA ALA A 858 -30.18 13.02 -14.92
C ALA A 858 -30.17 11.69 -15.72
N GLY A 859 -30.58 10.57 -15.13
CA GLY A 859 -30.67 9.25 -15.77
C GLY A 859 -29.39 8.41 -15.65
N HIS A 860 -28.44 8.79 -14.81
CA HIS A 860 -27.22 8.01 -14.58
C HIS A 860 -27.43 6.87 -13.57
N SER A 861 -26.48 5.94 -13.52
CA SER A 861 -26.45 4.85 -12.53
C SER A 861 -25.22 4.99 -11.64
N LEU A 862 -25.34 4.69 -10.34
CA LEU A 862 -24.26 4.84 -9.37
C LEU A 862 -23.99 3.51 -8.66
N ILE A 863 -22.72 3.08 -8.63
CA ILE A 863 -22.23 2.02 -7.76
C ILE A 863 -21.19 2.63 -6.82
N VAL A 864 -21.39 2.47 -5.52
CA VAL A 864 -20.58 3.11 -4.48
C VAL A 864 -20.03 2.04 -3.53
N ILE A 865 -18.72 1.95 -3.37
CA ILE A 865 -18.10 1.18 -2.29
C ILE A 865 -18.18 2.01 -1.02
N GLU A 866 -18.84 1.52 0.02
CA GLU A 866 -18.98 2.28 1.27
C GLU A 866 -19.08 1.40 2.53
N HIS A 867 -18.69 2.05 3.63
CA HIS A 867 -18.76 1.58 5.01
C HIS A 867 -19.61 2.51 5.88
N ASN A 868 -19.83 3.76 5.46
CA ASN A 868 -20.64 4.73 6.18
C ASN A 868 -22.12 4.32 6.19
N LEU A 869 -22.67 4.18 7.40
CA LEU A 869 -24.03 3.66 7.59
C LEU A 869 -25.12 4.59 7.05
N ASP A 870 -24.90 5.91 6.96
CA ASP A 870 -25.84 6.83 6.35
C ASP A 870 -25.92 6.62 4.83
N VAL A 871 -24.79 6.43 4.15
CA VAL A 871 -24.81 6.14 2.70
C VAL A 871 -25.39 4.77 2.41
N ILE A 872 -25.03 3.75 3.20
CA ILE A 872 -25.57 2.40 3.04
C ILE A 872 -27.09 2.42 3.25
N ARG A 873 -27.58 3.13 4.27
CA ARG A 873 -29.03 3.29 4.51
C ARG A 873 -29.72 4.10 3.41
N GLY A 874 -29.03 5.09 2.83
CA GLY A 874 -29.54 5.92 1.74
C GLY A 874 -29.52 5.27 0.36
N ALA A 875 -28.95 4.06 0.23
CA ALA A 875 -28.88 3.33 -1.03
C ALA A 875 -30.22 2.66 -1.39
N ASP A 876 -30.47 2.51 -2.69
CA ASP A 876 -31.65 1.79 -3.19
C ASP A 876 -31.44 0.27 -3.20
N TRP A 877 -30.18 -0.16 -3.29
CA TRP A 877 -29.77 -1.56 -3.32
C TRP A 877 -28.40 -1.72 -2.67
N ILE A 878 -28.21 -2.81 -1.93
CA ILE A 878 -26.98 -3.16 -1.24
C ILE A 878 -26.49 -4.51 -1.74
N LEU A 879 -25.18 -4.62 -1.94
CA LEU A 879 -24.45 -5.85 -2.17
C LEU A 879 -23.46 -6.03 -1.02
N ASP A 880 -23.71 -6.98 -0.13
CA ASP A 880 -22.84 -7.24 1.03
C ASP A 880 -21.86 -8.38 0.76
N LEU A 881 -20.57 -8.08 0.76
CA LEU A 881 -19.48 -9.03 0.53
C LEU A 881 -18.82 -9.48 1.84
N GLY A 882 -18.56 -10.78 1.95
CA GLY A 882 -17.98 -11.35 3.17
C GLY A 882 -17.91 -12.87 3.11
N PRO A 883 -18.19 -13.60 4.22
CA PRO A 883 -18.55 -13.08 5.55
C PRO A 883 -17.39 -12.40 6.28
N GLU A 884 -16.14 -12.76 5.96
CA GLU A 884 -14.93 -12.18 6.54
C GLU A 884 -14.02 -11.54 5.47
N GLY A 885 -12.83 -11.09 5.86
CA GLY A 885 -11.80 -10.60 4.94
C GLY A 885 -10.80 -11.69 4.52
N GLY A 886 -10.07 -11.47 3.43
CA GLY A 886 -9.03 -12.39 2.97
C GLY A 886 -9.57 -13.71 2.43
N GLY A 887 -8.89 -14.82 2.73
CA GLY A 887 -9.28 -16.16 2.26
C GLY A 887 -10.64 -16.65 2.80
N ALA A 888 -11.12 -16.08 3.91
CA ALA A 888 -12.44 -16.37 4.47
C ALA A 888 -13.56 -15.47 3.89
N GLY A 889 -13.21 -14.51 3.02
CA GLY A 889 -14.14 -13.61 2.33
C GLY A 889 -14.41 -13.98 0.88
N GLY A 890 -14.87 -13.00 0.08
CA GLY A 890 -15.04 -13.14 -1.36
C GLY A 890 -16.33 -13.82 -1.81
N GLU A 891 -17.31 -13.92 -0.91
CA GLU A 891 -18.66 -14.41 -1.20
C GLU A 891 -19.66 -13.25 -1.13
N LEU A 892 -20.76 -13.36 -1.88
CA LEU A 892 -21.91 -12.48 -1.74
C LEU A 892 -22.78 -12.99 -0.59
N VAL A 893 -22.70 -12.35 0.57
CA VAL A 893 -23.42 -12.76 1.79
C VAL A 893 -24.91 -12.55 1.62
N CYS A 894 -25.30 -11.37 1.14
CA CYS A 894 -26.67 -11.05 0.78
C CYS A 894 -26.72 -9.87 -0.20
N GLN A 895 -27.87 -9.71 -0.85
CA GLN A 895 -28.16 -8.55 -1.69
C GLN A 895 -29.63 -8.18 -1.58
N GLY A 896 -29.96 -6.89 -1.67
CA GLY A 896 -31.34 -6.43 -1.57
C GLY A 896 -31.45 -4.96 -1.24
N THR A 897 -32.67 -4.53 -0.94
CA THR A 897 -32.93 -3.23 -0.32
C THR A 897 -32.31 -3.16 1.09
N PRO A 898 -32.07 -1.95 1.64
CA PRO A 898 -31.59 -1.81 3.02
C PRO A 898 -32.40 -2.60 4.06
N ALA A 899 -33.73 -2.61 3.92
CA ALA A 899 -34.60 -3.39 4.81
C ALA A 899 -34.37 -4.91 4.71
N GLN A 900 -34.12 -5.44 3.50
CA GLN A 900 -33.83 -6.87 3.30
C GLN A 900 -32.46 -7.25 3.89
N VAL A 901 -31.44 -6.40 3.72
CA VAL A 901 -30.11 -6.63 4.32
C VAL A 901 -30.18 -6.53 5.84
N MET A 902 -30.93 -5.56 6.39
CA MET A 902 -31.21 -5.48 7.82
C MET A 902 -31.95 -6.69 8.38
N ALA A 903 -32.71 -7.44 7.57
CA ALA A 903 -33.35 -8.67 8.03
C ALA A 903 -32.42 -9.90 7.98
N HIS A 904 -31.26 -9.80 7.33
CA HIS A 904 -30.33 -10.91 7.18
C HIS A 904 -29.49 -11.12 8.45
N GLU A 905 -29.50 -12.33 9.00
CA GLU A 905 -28.84 -12.63 10.29
C GLU A 905 -27.31 -12.69 10.19
N SER A 906 -26.78 -13.29 9.12
CA SER A 906 -25.33 -13.47 8.91
C SER A 906 -24.61 -12.23 8.36
N SER A 907 -25.35 -11.19 7.96
CA SER A 907 -24.76 -9.96 7.42
C SER A 907 -24.25 -9.08 8.57
N HIS A 908 -22.93 -8.86 8.63
CA HIS A 908 -22.33 -7.90 9.58
C HIS A 908 -22.85 -6.49 9.31
N THR A 909 -23.07 -6.13 8.04
CA THR A 909 -23.63 -4.83 7.68
C THR A 909 -25.11 -4.71 8.08
N GLY A 910 -25.90 -5.76 7.88
CA GLY A 910 -27.29 -5.84 8.35
C GLY A 910 -27.39 -5.65 9.86
N LYS A 911 -26.51 -6.30 10.63
CA LYS A 911 -26.41 -6.09 12.09
C LYS A 911 -26.07 -4.65 12.45
N ALA A 912 -25.04 -4.07 11.82
CA ALA A 912 -24.63 -2.69 12.09
C ALA A 912 -25.73 -1.67 11.75
N LEU A 913 -26.46 -1.87 10.65
CA LEU A 913 -27.60 -1.03 10.27
C LEU A 913 -28.73 -1.10 11.29
N ARG A 914 -29.09 -2.30 11.79
CA ARG A 914 -30.09 -2.46 12.84
C ARG A 914 -29.71 -1.69 14.11
N GLU A 915 -28.50 -1.92 14.60
CA GLU A 915 -28.01 -1.25 15.82
C GLU A 915 -27.92 0.28 15.65
N TYR A 916 -27.53 0.76 14.47
CA TYR A 916 -27.45 2.18 14.19
C TYR A 916 -28.83 2.85 14.15
N VAL A 917 -29.82 2.20 13.52
CA VAL A 917 -31.20 2.69 13.49
C VAL A 917 -31.83 2.69 14.89
N GLU A 918 -31.53 1.69 15.72
CA GLU A 918 -31.98 1.65 17.12
C GLU A 918 -31.33 2.74 17.98
N LYS A 919 -30.06 3.06 17.74
CA LYS A 919 -29.28 4.02 18.55
C LYS A 919 -29.49 5.48 18.14
N ILE A 920 -29.73 5.78 16.86
CA ILE A 920 -29.99 7.16 16.41
C ILE A 920 -31.18 7.75 17.16
N GLY A 921 -30.95 8.86 17.86
CA GLY A 921 -32.00 9.55 18.65
C GLY A 921 -32.15 9.04 20.08
N THR A 922 -31.41 8.01 20.48
CA THR A 922 -31.28 7.60 21.88
C THR A 922 -29.95 8.12 22.44
N VAL A 923 -30.00 8.94 23.48
CA VAL A 923 -28.79 9.28 24.25
C VAL A 923 -28.40 8.01 24.99
N PRO A 924 -27.23 7.39 24.71
CA PRO A 924 -26.85 6.19 25.42
C PRO A 924 -26.73 6.49 26.92
N VAL A 925 -27.47 5.74 27.74
CA VAL A 925 -27.37 5.81 29.19
C VAL A 925 -26.10 5.04 29.58
N PHE A 926 -25.02 5.76 29.85
CA PHE A 926 -23.77 5.14 30.30
C PHE A 926 -23.71 5.04 31.82
N THR A 927 -23.19 3.91 32.29
CA THR A 927 -22.81 3.72 33.68
C THR A 927 -21.47 4.44 33.88
N PRO A 928 -21.37 5.43 34.78
CA PRO A 928 -20.16 6.22 34.94
C PRO A 928 -19.00 5.30 35.31
N VAL A 929 -17.98 5.24 34.46
CA VAL A 929 -16.67 4.71 34.86
C VAL A 929 -16.13 5.72 35.86
N ARG A 930 -16.17 5.36 37.15
CA ARG A 930 -15.57 6.19 38.21
C ARG A 930 -14.14 6.51 37.82
N GLU A 931 -13.79 7.79 37.86
CA GLU A 931 -12.40 8.24 37.81
C GLU A 931 -11.56 7.32 38.72
N PRO A 932 -10.47 6.72 38.22
CA PRO A 932 -9.48 6.16 39.11
C PRO A 932 -9.00 7.33 39.99
N ALA A 933 -9.18 7.20 41.32
CA ALA A 933 -8.75 8.19 42.28
C ALA A 933 -7.29 8.58 41.97
N GLY A 934 -7.08 9.85 41.62
CA GLY A 934 -5.82 10.35 41.09
C GLY A 934 -4.62 9.94 41.94
N ARG A 935 -3.82 8.98 41.45
CA ARG A 935 -2.49 8.65 41.98
C ARG A 935 -1.41 9.39 41.18
N TYR A 936 -1.49 10.72 41.09
CA TYR A 936 -0.42 11.52 40.43
C TYR A 936 -0.09 12.83 41.15
N LEU A 937 -0.09 12.82 42.49
CA LEU A 937 0.50 13.91 43.30
C LEU A 937 1.46 13.39 44.40
N GLY A 938 1.95 12.15 44.28
CA GLY A 938 2.73 11.49 45.34
C GLY A 938 4.25 11.72 45.30
N ASN A 939 4.86 11.85 44.12
CA ASN A 939 6.32 11.84 43.99
C ASN A 939 6.85 13.03 43.17
N MET A 940 6.61 14.26 43.64
CA MET A 940 7.38 15.41 43.16
C MET A 940 8.63 15.57 44.03
N ILE A 941 9.80 15.67 43.39
CA ILE A 941 11.01 16.16 44.04
C ILE A 941 10.76 17.62 44.45
N ARG A 942 10.80 17.91 45.75
CA ARG A 942 10.77 19.28 46.27
C ARG A 942 12.20 19.75 46.51
N ILE A 943 12.60 20.78 45.78
CA ILE A 943 13.85 21.50 46.03
C ILE A 943 13.51 22.59 47.05
N HIS A 944 14.24 22.61 48.16
CA HIS A 944 14.12 23.65 49.19
C HIS A 944 15.45 24.36 49.32
N ASN A 945 15.46 25.69 49.30
CA ASN A 945 16.63 26.55 49.54
C ASN A 945 17.74 26.43 48.46
N ALA A 946 17.38 26.34 47.19
CA ALA A 946 18.36 26.48 46.11
C ALA A 946 18.90 27.93 46.06
N ARG A 947 20.23 28.10 46.13
CA ARG A 947 20.90 29.43 46.26
C ARG A 947 22.06 29.69 45.30
N GLU A 948 22.26 28.87 44.27
CA GLU A 948 23.33 29.13 43.29
C GLU A 948 22.84 29.87 42.03
N HIS A 949 23.69 30.77 41.53
CA HIS A 949 23.45 31.70 40.43
C HIS A 949 22.29 32.68 40.69
N ASN A 950 21.24 32.62 39.86
CA ASN A 950 20.12 33.55 39.84
C ASN A 950 18.91 33.06 40.64
N LEU A 951 19.03 31.93 41.36
CA LEU A 951 17.95 31.35 42.15
C LEU A 951 17.93 32.01 43.55
N LYS A 952 16.92 32.84 43.79
CA LYS A 952 16.65 33.48 45.09
C LYS A 952 15.58 32.69 45.85
N ASN A 953 15.99 31.65 46.58
CA ASN A 953 15.11 30.83 47.44
C ASN A 953 13.85 30.31 46.72
N ILE A 954 14.04 29.34 45.82
CA ILE A 954 12.96 28.43 45.41
C ILE A 954 12.94 27.25 46.39
#